data_AF-A0A2G1YUY2-F1
#
_entry.id   AF-A0A2G1YUY2-F1
#
_cell.length_a   1.000
_cell.length_b   1.000
_cell.length_c   1.000
_cell.angle_alpha   90.00
_cell.angle_beta   90.00
_cell.angle_gamma   90.00
#
_symmetry.space_group_name_H-M   'P 1'
#
loop_
_entity.id
_entity.type
_entity.pdbx_description
1 polymer ?
#
loop_
_entity_poly.entity_id
_entity_poly.type
_entity_poly.pdbx_seq_one_letter_code
_entity_poly.pdbx_strand_id
1 'polypeptide(L)'
;MKEGTTATDLVLTVTQMLRAHGVVGKFVEFYGPGIDELALADRATISNMAPEYGATCGFFPIDAETINYLNFTARAPERVKLVEAYAKAQGMWRDANTPDPEFTTSMELDISTVEPSLAGPKRPQDRVLLSDAATSFKEVLPGLAGAGNDLDAQIAVAGEDYKIGHGNVIIAAITSCTNTSNPNVMLAAGLVARNARKKGLKVKPWVKTSLAPGSKVVTDYLVKAGLQDDLDALGFNLVGYGCTTCIGNSGPIAAPIADAIAEGELVACSVLSGNRNFEGRVSPQAKANYLASPPLVVAYAIAGSLNVDITKDSLGDDQDGNPVYLKDIWPSNAEVHETVKAAVTRDMFVTQYADVFSGDAAWQSVETAEGQTYTWDNTSTYVQHPPYFDGMQKEPGAFEDIRGARVLAMLADSVTTDHISPAGAIKADGPAGEYLKSHQVPQKDFNSFGSRRGNHEVMMRGTFANIRLRNELAPGTEGGVTRHMPDGEQMWIYDAAEKYHADNTPLVIFAGKEYGTGSSRDWAAKGTLLLGVKAVIAESFERIHRSNLVGMGILPLQYPEGVTRHSLKLDGSEVIDLTGIEAGITPRMNVACTITRTDGSSEAIELLCRIDTLDEVEYYRNDGILQYVLRNLSAA
;
A
#
# COMPACT_ATOMS: atom_id res chain seq x y z
N MET A 1 -23.85 6.82 -14.19
CA MET A 1 -23.23 5.48 -14.24
C MET A 1 -24.33 4.41 -14.39
N LYS A 2 -24.00 3.21 -14.87
CA LYS A 2 -24.93 2.08 -15.02
C LYS A 2 -25.53 1.65 -13.66
N GLU A 3 -26.76 1.15 -13.66
CA GLU A 3 -27.41 0.67 -12.44
C GLU A 3 -26.56 -0.40 -11.73
N GLY A 4 -26.40 -0.28 -10.42
CA GLY A 4 -25.63 -1.22 -9.60
C GLY A 4 -24.11 -1.06 -9.65
N THR A 5 -23.58 -0.11 -10.41
CA THR A 5 -22.14 0.22 -10.41
C THR A 5 -21.80 1.24 -9.33
N THR A 6 -20.56 1.19 -8.86
CA THR A 6 -20.06 2.01 -7.74
C THR A 6 -18.86 2.87 -8.16
N ALA A 7 -18.54 3.87 -7.34
CA ALA A 7 -17.30 4.63 -7.50
C ALA A 7 -16.04 3.74 -7.42
N THR A 8 -16.12 2.61 -6.71
CA THR A 8 -15.04 1.62 -6.66
C THR A 8 -14.81 0.98 -8.03
N ASP A 9 -15.88 0.61 -8.74
CA ASP A 9 -15.78 0.02 -10.09
C ASP A 9 -15.18 1.01 -11.10
N LEU A 10 -15.57 2.28 -10.97
CA LEU A 10 -15.04 3.37 -11.78
C LEU A 10 -13.53 3.56 -11.53
N VAL A 11 -13.09 3.66 -10.27
CA VAL A 11 -11.66 3.84 -9.99
C VAL A 11 -10.83 2.62 -10.41
N LEU A 12 -11.31 1.39 -10.23
CA LEU A 12 -10.58 0.20 -10.68
C LEU A 12 -10.40 0.19 -12.21
N THR A 13 -11.43 0.64 -12.95
CA THR A 13 -11.35 0.83 -14.41
C THR A 13 -10.29 1.87 -14.77
N VAL A 14 -10.34 3.04 -14.12
CA VAL A 14 -9.37 4.13 -14.33
C VAL A 14 -7.94 3.67 -13.99
N THR A 15 -7.75 2.93 -12.90
CA THR A 15 -6.43 2.41 -12.50
C THR A 15 -5.84 1.47 -13.54
N GLN A 16 -6.65 0.55 -14.07
CA GLN A 16 -6.22 -0.36 -15.15
C GLN A 16 -5.79 0.44 -16.40
N MET A 17 -6.62 1.40 -16.84
CA MET A 17 -6.36 2.21 -18.04
C MET A 17 -5.09 3.05 -17.92
N LEU A 18 -4.95 3.81 -16.82
CA LEU A 18 -3.82 4.71 -16.62
C LEU A 18 -2.51 3.98 -16.38
N ARG A 19 -2.54 2.80 -15.73
CA ARG A 19 -1.34 1.97 -15.59
C ARG A 19 -0.88 1.42 -16.93
N ALA A 20 -1.80 1.00 -17.80
CA ALA A 20 -1.48 0.56 -19.15
C ALA A 20 -0.92 1.70 -20.02
N HIS A 21 -1.38 2.94 -19.81
CA HIS A 21 -0.89 4.11 -20.54
C HIS A 21 0.49 4.61 -20.07
N GLY A 22 0.87 4.40 -18.80
CA GLY A 22 2.17 4.80 -18.28
C GLY A 22 2.23 6.29 -17.90
N VAL A 23 1.66 6.63 -16.74
CA VAL A 23 1.60 8.00 -16.19
C VAL A 23 2.58 8.29 -15.05
N VAL A 24 3.60 7.44 -14.88
CA VAL A 24 4.63 7.62 -13.84
C VAL A 24 5.33 8.97 -14.00
N GLY A 25 5.34 9.76 -12.91
CA GLY A 25 5.96 11.09 -12.89
C GLY A 25 5.10 12.21 -13.50
N LYS A 26 3.89 11.93 -13.96
CA LYS A 26 2.97 12.91 -14.57
C LYS A 26 1.82 13.28 -13.63
N PHE A 27 1.14 14.39 -13.94
CA PHE A 27 -0.17 14.69 -13.35
C PHE A 27 -1.25 14.08 -14.25
N VAL A 28 -2.34 13.63 -13.64
CA VAL A 28 -3.56 13.23 -14.32
C VAL A 28 -4.64 14.20 -13.87
N GLU A 29 -5.24 14.92 -14.82
CA GLU A 29 -6.34 15.83 -14.56
C GLU A 29 -7.60 15.31 -15.26
N PHE A 30 -8.70 15.24 -14.50
CA PHE A 30 -9.97 14.71 -14.98
C PHE A 30 -10.86 15.85 -15.48
N TYR A 31 -11.41 15.69 -16.68
CA TYR A 31 -12.25 16.69 -17.37
C TYR A 31 -13.40 16.02 -18.15
N GLY A 32 -14.22 16.82 -18.83
CA GLY A 32 -15.37 16.36 -19.63
C GLY A 32 -16.70 16.33 -18.86
N PRO A 33 -17.83 16.05 -19.52
CA PRO A 33 -19.16 16.16 -18.92
C PRO A 33 -19.42 15.13 -17.81
N GLY A 34 -18.72 13.98 -17.83
CA GLY A 34 -18.92 12.92 -16.85
C GLY A 34 -18.61 13.33 -15.41
N ILE A 35 -17.74 14.33 -15.19
CA ILE A 35 -17.37 14.76 -13.83
C ILE A 35 -18.46 15.61 -13.15
N ASP A 36 -19.42 16.15 -13.92
CA ASP A 36 -20.60 16.84 -13.37
C ASP A 36 -21.57 15.87 -12.68
N GLU A 37 -21.52 14.59 -13.05
CA GLU A 37 -22.36 13.53 -12.48
C GLU A 37 -21.73 12.84 -11.26
N LEU A 38 -20.50 13.22 -10.89
CA LEU A 38 -19.75 12.61 -9.80
C LEU A 38 -19.83 13.48 -8.54
N ALA A 39 -20.33 12.90 -7.45
CA ALA A 39 -20.26 13.52 -6.14
C ALA A 39 -18.79 13.67 -5.71
N LEU A 40 -18.49 14.62 -4.80
CA LEU A 40 -17.10 14.84 -4.39
C LEU A 40 -16.44 13.59 -3.79
N ALA A 41 -17.21 12.75 -3.10
CA ALA A 41 -16.68 11.49 -2.56
C ALA A 41 -16.25 10.50 -3.66
N ASP A 42 -16.92 10.48 -4.82
CA ASP A 42 -16.55 9.63 -5.95
C ASP A 42 -15.23 10.13 -6.58
N ARG A 43 -15.10 11.46 -6.73
CA ARG A 43 -13.87 12.12 -7.19
C ARG A 43 -12.70 11.81 -6.26
N ALA A 44 -12.92 11.89 -4.95
CA ALA A 44 -11.92 11.56 -3.94
C ALA A 44 -11.49 10.08 -3.99
N THR A 45 -12.42 9.15 -4.25
CA THR A 45 -12.10 7.73 -4.48
C THR A 45 -11.17 7.56 -5.68
N ILE A 46 -11.41 8.26 -6.79
CA ILE A 46 -10.56 8.21 -8.00
C ILE A 46 -9.18 8.83 -7.75
N SER A 47 -9.14 10.01 -7.13
CA SER A 47 -7.89 10.70 -6.78
C SER A 47 -7.05 9.93 -5.76
N ASN A 48 -7.69 9.20 -4.83
CA ASN A 48 -6.99 8.42 -3.82
C ASN A 48 -6.06 7.36 -4.43
N MET A 49 -6.46 6.75 -5.55
CA MET A 49 -5.69 5.70 -6.21
C MET A 49 -4.60 6.20 -7.15
N ALA A 50 -4.27 7.50 -7.12
CA ALA A 50 -3.21 8.09 -7.94
C ALA A 50 -1.86 7.37 -7.85
N PRO A 51 -1.37 7.01 -6.66
CA PRO A 51 -0.15 6.23 -6.55
C PRO A 51 -0.25 4.84 -7.20
N GLU A 52 -1.44 4.23 -7.22
CA GLU A 52 -1.67 2.90 -7.76
C GLU A 52 -1.68 2.87 -9.30
N TYR A 53 -2.13 3.94 -9.97
CA TYR A 53 -1.91 4.11 -11.41
C TYR A 53 -0.59 4.79 -11.77
N GLY A 54 0.19 5.23 -10.77
CA GLY A 54 1.54 5.78 -10.90
C GLY A 54 1.62 7.31 -11.08
N ALA A 55 0.49 8.01 -11.10
CA ALA A 55 0.49 9.46 -11.24
C ALA A 55 1.03 10.14 -9.97
N THR A 56 1.63 11.31 -10.14
CA THR A 56 2.01 12.18 -9.02
C THR A 56 0.77 12.78 -8.35
N CYS A 57 -0.27 13.06 -9.14
CA CYS A 57 -1.52 13.67 -8.69
C CYS A 57 -2.67 13.19 -9.58
N GLY A 58 -3.82 12.86 -8.99
CA GLY A 58 -5.10 12.71 -9.66
C GLY A 58 -5.98 13.91 -9.31
N PHE A 59 -6.13 14.85 -10.23
CA PHE A 59 -6.67 16.18 -9.97
C PHE A 59 -8.07 16.36 -10.56
N PHE A 60 -8.99 16.88 -9.74
CA PHE A 60 -10.29 17.38 -10.18
C PHE A 60 -10.33 18.90 -9.91
N PRO A 61 -10.65 19.73 -10.92
CA PRO A 61 -10.74 21.18 -10.75
C PRO A 61 -11.79 21.61 -9.73
N ILE A 62 -11.64 22.83 -9.19
CA ILE A 62 -12.61 23.43 -8.28
C ILE A 62 -13.86 23.82 -9.08
N ASP A 63 -15.02 23.35 -8.63
CA ASP A 63 -16.31 23.60 -9.26
C ASP A 63 -17.45 23.73 -8.22
N ALA A 64 -18.69 23.78 -8.71
CA ALA A 64 -19.88 23.88 -7.87
C ALA A 64 -20.01 22.74 -6.84
N GLU A 65 -19.68 21.51 -7.22
CA GLU A 65 -19.73 20.36 -6.32
C GLU A 65 -18.69 20.47 -5.19
N THR A 66 -17.52 21.04 -5.49
CA THR A 66 -16.53 21.38 -4.46
C THR A 66 -17.12 22.33 -3.41
N ILE A 67 -17.82 23.37 -3.85
CA ILE A 67 -18.48 24.34 -2.95
C ILE A 67 -19.64 23.70 -2.18
N ASN A 68 -20.44 22.86 -2.84
CA ASN A 68 -21.51 22.10 -2.20
C ASN A 68 -20.97 21.23 -1.07
N TYR A 69 -19.87 20.52 -1.30
CA TYR A 69 -19.26 19.66 -0.29
C TYR A 69 -18.65 20.45 0.87
N LEU A 70 -17.96 21.57 0.60
CA LEU A 70 -17.42 22.42 1.67
C LEU A 70 -18.54 22.99 2.55
N ASN A 71 -19.65 23.41 1.94
CA ASN A 71 -20.85 23.77 2.69
C ASN A 71 -21.41 22.56 3.44
N PHE A 72 -21.58 21.41 2.82
CA PHE A 72 -22.18 20.24 3.47
C PHE A 72 -21.36 19.75 4.67
N THR A 73 -20.03 19.79 4.58
CA THR A 73 -19.09 19.40 5.64
C THR A 73 -18.80 20.50 6.66
N ALA A 74 -19.75 21.44 6.79
CA ALA A 74 -19.78 22.47 7.81
C ALA A 74 -18.58 23.43 7.84
N ARG A 75 -17.93 23.71 6.70
CA ARG A 75 -16.95 24.79 6.63
C ARG A 75 -17.62 26.15 6.87
N ALA A 76 -16.85 27.09 7.39
CA ALA A 76 -17.33 28.41 7.75
C ALA A 76 -17.83 29.17 6.48
N PRO A 77 -19.01 29.81 6.51
CA PRO A 77 -19.61 30.40 5.31
C PRO A 77 -18.72 31.42 4.59
N GLU A 78 -17.98 32.24 5.32
CA GLU A 78 -17.03 33.21 4.79
C GLU A 78 -15.83 32.53 4.10
N ARG A 79 -15.37 31.39 4.63
CA ARG A 79 -14.32 30.59 3.99
C ARG A 79 -14.80 30.00 2.68
N VAL A 80 -16.03 29.48 2.63
CA VAL A 80 -16.60 28.90 1.40
C VAL A 80 -16.73 29.97 0.32
N LYS A 81 -17.27 31.15 0.66
CA LYS A 81 -17.35 32.29 -0.27
C LYS A 81 -15.98 32.73 -0.77
N LEU A 82 -14.96 32.73 0.09
CA LEU A 82 -13.59 33.07 -0.29
C LEU A 82 -13.02 32.05 -1.29
N VAL A 83 -13.20 30.75 -1.08
CA VAL A 83 -12.72 29.71 -2.00
C VAL A 83 -13.30 29.90 -3.39
N GLU A 84 -14.62 30.09 -3.50
CA GLU A 84 -15.28 30.32 -4.78
C GLU A 84 -14.79 31.61 -5.47
N ALA A 85 -14.78 32.72 -4.74
CA ALA A 85 -14.36 34.02 -5.28
C ALA A 85 -12.90 33.99 -5.74
N TYR A 86 -12.01 33.36 -4.97
CA TYR A 86 -10.61 33.19 -5.32
C TYR A 86 -10.43 32.33 -6.57
N ALA A 87 -11.07 31.15 -6.62
CA ALA A 87 -10.96 30.25 -7.77
C ALA A 87 -11.42 30.94 -9.06
N LYS A 88 -12.53 31.68 -9.01
CA LYS A 88 -13.03 32.47 -10.15
C LYS A 88 -12.07 33.59 -10.55
N ALA A 89 -11.54 34.34 -9.59
CA ALA A 89 -10.62 35.44 -9.85
C ALA A 89 -9.27 34.97 -10.44
N GLN A 90 -8.81 33.77 -10.08
CA GLN A 90 -7.56 33.19 -10.58
C GLN A 90 -7.73 32.36 -11.86
N GLY A 91 -8.94 32.21 -12.39
CA GLY A 91 -9.21 31.34 -13.55
C GLY A 91 -9.05 29.84 -13.24
N MET A 92 -9.20 29.44 -11.98
CA MET A 92 -9.13 28.05 -11.49
C MET A 92 -10.52 27.42 -11.28
N TRP A 93 -11.59 28.15 -11.60
CA TRP A 93 -12.97 27.68 -11.49
C TRP A 93 -13.39 26.97 -12.78
N ARG A 94 -13.91 25.75 -12.64
CA ARG A 94 -14.42 24.95 -13.76
C ARG A 94 -15.95 24.90 -13.75
N ASP A 95 -16.54 25.16 -14.92
CA ASP A 95 -17.96 25.00 -15.22
C ASP A 95 -18.17 24.50 -16.67
N ALA A 96 -19.42 24.33 -17.09
CA ALA A 96 -19.76 23.82 -18.43
C ALA A 96 -19.31 24.72 -19.60
N ASN A 97 -18.97 25.99 -19.35
CA ASN A 97 -18.49 26.92 -20.37
C ASN A 97 -16.95 27.08 -20.34
N THR A 98 -16.28 26.44 -19.37
CA THR A 98 -14.84 26.48 -19.24
C THR A 98 -14.23 25.61 -20.35
N PRO A 99 -13.37 26.15 -21.23
CA PRO A 99 -12.69 25.35 -22.23
C PRO A 99 -11.79 24.29 -21.57
N ASP A 100 -11.74 23.11 -22.17
CA ASP A 100 -10.83 22.06 -21.71
C ASP A 100 -9.36 22.55 -21.83
N PRO A 101 -8.51 22.30 -20.82
CA PRO A 101 -7.08 22.60 -20.92
C PRO A 101 -6.39 21.86 -22.06
N GLU A 102 -5.29 22.42 -22.57
CA GLU A 102 -4.42 21.72 -23.52
C GLU A 102 -3.53 20.70 -22.78
N PHE A 103 -3.92 19.42 -22.84
CA PHE A 103 -3.16 18.33 -22.23
C PHE A 103 -2.06 17.79 -23.15
N THR A 104 -0.99 17.26 -22.57
CA THR A 104 0.08 16.57 -23.32
C THR A 104 -0.44 15.34 -24.07
N THR A 105 -1.42 14.65 -23.47
CA THR A 105 -2.14 13.52 -24.06
C THR A 105 -3.47 13.37 -23.33
N SER A 106 -4.47 12.79 -23.99
CA SER A 106 -5.81 12.57 -23.45
C SER A 106 -6.23 11.12 -23.60
N MET A 107 -7.01 10.64 -22.64
CA MET A 107 -7.71 9.36 -22.67
C MET A 107 -9.18 9.61 -22.37
N GLU A 108 -10.06 8.76 -22.91
CA GLU A 108 -11.50 8.87 -22.72
C GLU A 108 -12.06 7.62 -22.06
N LEU A 109 -13.00 7.80 -21.13
CA LEU A 109 -13.79 6.75 -20.53
C LEU A 109 -15.26 7.17 -20.49
N ASP A 110 -16.11 6.46 -21.23
CA ASP A 110 -17.55 6.58 -21.06
C ASP A 110 -17.97 5.87 -19.77
N ILE A 111 -18.31 6.65 -18.74
CA ILE A 111 -18.71 6.14 -17.41
C ILE A 111 -20.00 5.32 -17.43
N SER A 112 -20.78 5.32 -18.53
CA SER A 112 -21.94 4.45 -18.71
C SER A 112 -21.56 3.00 -19.03
N THR A 113 -20.34 2.78 -19.53
CA THR A 113 -19.81 1.46 -19.90
C THR A 113 -19.14 0.73 -18.74
N VAL A 114 -18.94 1.40 -17.60
CA VAL A 114 -18.35 0.79 -16.41
C VAL A 114 -19.22 -0.37 -15.93
N GLU A 115 -18.56 -1.46 -15.56
CA GLU A 115 -19.21 -2.67 -15.05
C GLU A 115 -18.63 -3.06 -13.68
N PRO A 116 -19.44 -3.71 -12.82
CA PRO A 116 -18.98 -4.18 -11.52
C PRO A 116 -17.70 -5.02 -11.65
N SER A 117 -16.71 -4.78 -10.79
CA SER A 117 -15.42 -5.43 -10.88
C SER A 117 -14.72 -5.58 -9.52
N LEU A 118 -13.72 -6.47 -9.49
CA LEU A 118 -12.72 -6.54 -8.44
C LEU A 118 -11.34 -6.22 -9.04
N ALA A 119 -10.33 -6.03 -8.19
CA ALA A 119 -8.94 -6.06 -8.63
C ALA A 119 -8.11 -7.01 -7.76
N GLY A 120 -7.37 -7.93 -8.38
CA GLY A 120 -6.62 -8.97 -7.68
C GLY A 120 -6.08 -10.06 -8.61
N PRO A 121 -5.35 -11.05 -8.07
CA PRO A 121 -5.15 -11.31 -6.64
C PRO A 121 -3.96 -10.59 -5.99
N LYS A 122 -3.11 -9.89 -6.77
CA LYS A 122 -1.84 -9.33 -6.27
C LYS A 122 -1.59 -7.86 -6.57
N ARG A 123 -2.29 -7.25 -7.53
CA ARG A 123 -2.04 -5.84 -7.89
C ARG A 123 -3.34 -5.05 -8.06
N PRO A 124 -3.35 -3.73 -7.78
CA PRO A 124 -4.55 -2.91 -7.92
C PRO A 124 -5.03 -2.71 -9.36
N GLN A 125 -4.13 -2.80 -10.33
CA GLN A 125 -4.44 -2.70 -11.76
C GLN A 125 -4.93 -4.01 -12.39
N ASP A 126 -4.87 -5.12 -11.66
CA ASP A 126 -5.34 -6.43 -12.12
C ASP A 126 -6.88 -6.50 -12.00
N ARG A 127 -7.57 -5.62 -12.71
CA ARG A 127 -9.03 -5.55 -12.73
C ARG A 127 -9.62 -6.78 -13.41
N VAL A 128 -10.62 -7.37 -12.75
CA VAL A 128 -11.41 -8.50 -13.23
C VAL A 128 -12.88 -8.13 -13.15
N LEU A 129 -13.64 -8.33 -14.22
CA LEU A 129 -15.09 -8.13 -14.20
C LEU A 129 -15.73 -9.07 -13.18
N LEU A 130 -16.77 -8.61 -12.49
CA LEU A 130 -17.44 -9.42 -11.47
C LEU A 130 -17.99 -10.74 -12.05
N SER A 131 -18.46 -10.71 -13.30
CA SER A 131 -18.94 -11.89 -14.04
C SER A 131 -17.85 -12.95 -14.31
N ASP A 132 -16.58 -12.54 -14.25
CA ASP A 132 -15.43 -13.38 -14.60
C ASP A 132 -14.59 -13.72 -13.37
N ALA A 133 -14.92 -13.16 -12.19
CA ALA A 133 -14.11 -13.27 -10.98
C ALA A 133 -13.81 -14.71 -10.57
N ALA A 134 -14.81 -15.59 -10.60
CA ALA A 134 -14.64 -17.00 -10.24
C ALA A 134 -13.80 -17.77 -11.28
N THR A 135 -13.99 -17.49 -12.57
CA THR A 135 -13.20 -18.09 -13.64
C THR A 135 -11.75 -17.63 -13.57
N SER A 136 -11.53 -16.32 -13.43
CA SER A 136 -10.21 -15.72 -13.31
C SER A 136 -9.45 -16.25 -12.10
N PHE A 137 -10.12 -16.44 -10.95
CA PHE A 137 -9.49 -17.06 -9.78
C PHE A 137 -9.03 -18.50 -10.08
N LYS A 138 -9.87 -19.32 -10.73
CA LYS A 138 -9.51 -20.70 -11.10
C LYS A 138 -8.33 -20.74 -12.07
N GLU A 139 -8.22 -19.78 -12.98
CA GLU A 139 -7.09 -19.69 -13.93
C GLU A 139 -5.77 -19.36 -13.24
N VAL A 140 -5.77 -18.48 -12.23
CA VAL A 140 -4.54 -18.09 -11.52
C VAL A 140 -4.17 -19.07 -10.39
N LEU A 141 -5.12 -19.85 -9.89
CA LEU A 141 -4.95 -20.75 -8.76
C LEU A 141 -3.75 -21.70 -8.88
N PRO A 142 -3.50 -22.40 -10.00
CA PRO A 142 -2.35 -23.30 -10.13
C PRO A 142 -1.00 -22.59 -9.89
N GLY A 143 -0.88 -21.36 -10.39
CA GLY A 143 0.33 -20.54 -10.19
C GLY A 143 0.48 -20.03 -8.76
N LEU A 144 -0.63 -19.80 -8.05
CA LEU A 144 -0.62 -19.37 -6.64
C LEU A 144 -0.38 -20.52 -5.67
N ALA A 145 -0.93 -21.71 -5.97
CA ALA A 145 -0.78 -22.90 -5.16
C ALA A 145 0.65 -23.44 -5.25
N GLY A 146 1.27 -23.38 -6.42
CA GLY A 146 2.57 -23.98 -6.70
C GLY A 146 2.44 -25.34 -7.39
N ALA A 147 3.49 -25.73 -8.13
CA ALA A 147 3.48 -26.95 -8.92
C ALA A 147 3.39 -28.20 -8.02
N GLY A 148 2.46 -29.09 -8.34
CA GLY A 148 2.28 -30.37 -7.62
C GLY A 148 1.30 -30.34 -6.46
N ASN A 149 0.73 -29.18 -6.12
CA ASN A 149 -0.28 -29.07 -5.06
C ASN A 149 -1.67 -29.50 -5.53
N ASP A 150 -2.43 -30.13 -4.62
CA ASP A 150 -3.80 -30.57 -4.84
C ASP A 150 -4.76 -29.36 -4.85
N LEU A 151 -5.21 -28.97 -6.05
CA LEU A 151 -6.08 -27.81 -6.23
C LEU A 151 -7.49 -28.00 -5.67
N ASP A 152 -7.89 -29.24 -5.40
CA ASP A 152 -9.18 -29.61 -4.82
C ASP A 152 -9.09 -29.87 -3.30
N ALA A 153 -7.95 -29.55 -2.67
CA ALA A 153 -7.71 -29.78 -1.26
C ALA A 153 -8.82 -29.18 -0.37
N GLN A 154 -9.34 -29.99 0.55
CA GLN A 154 -10.33 -29.62 1.55
C GLN A 154 -9.87 -30.09 2.94
N ILE A 155 -9.48 -29.14 3.78
CA ILE A 155 -8.92 -29.39 5.10
C ILE A 155 -9.99 -29.16 6.16
N ALA A 156 -10.15 -30.12 7.07
CA ALA A 156 -11.06 -29.98 8.19
C ALA A 156 -10.54 -28.95 9.18
N VAL A 157 -11.41 -28.06 9.66
CA VAL A 157 -11.04 -27.09 10.69
C VAL A 157 -11.23 -27.72 12.06
N ALA A 158 -10.17 -27.75 12.86
CA ALA A 158 -10.19 -28.44 14.15
C ALA A 158 -11.25 -27.85 15.10
N GLY A 159 -12.13 -28.72 15.60
CA GLY A 159 -13.23 -28.33 16.49
C GLY A 159 -14.51 -27.84 15.79
N GLU A 160 -14.53 -27.86 14.46
CA GLU A 160 -15.63 -27.35 13.64
C GLU A 160 -16.21 -28.44 12.73
N ASP A 161 -17.43 -28.23 12.22
CA ASP A 161 -18.12 -29.16 11.32
C ASP A 161 -17.93 -28.86 9.82
N TYR A 162 -17.06 -27.89 9.50
CA TYR A 162 -16.78 -27.45 8.14
C TYR A 162 -15.33 -27.70 7.72
N LYS A 163 -15.12 -27.61 6.41
CA LYS A 163 -13.81 -27.67 5.76
C LYS A 163 -13.52 -26.36 5.03
N ILE A 164 -12.25 -26.06 4.84
CA ILE A 164 -11.77 -24.97 3.99
C ILE A 164 -10.82 -25.52 2.93
N GLY A 165 -10.79 -24.85 1.78
CA GLY A 165 -9.91 -25.15 0.66
C GLY A 165 -9.44 -23.89 -0.05
N HIS A 166 -8.87 -24.08 -1.23
CA HIS A 166 -8.45 -22.97 -2.08
C HIS A 166 -9.63 -22.03 -2.41
N GLY A 167 -9.39 -20.72 -2.38
CA GLY A 167 -10.38 -19.73 -2.75
C GLY A 167 -11.31 -19.29 -1.63
N ASN A 168 -11.34 -19.96 -0.47
CA ASN A 168 -12.14 -19.50 0.66
C ASN A 168 -11.71 -18.10 1.13
N VAL A 169 -12.70 -17.23 1.33
CA VAL A 169 -12.48 -15.88 1.85
C VAL A 169 -12.34 -15.97 3.37
N ILE A 170 -11.15 -15.71 3.89
CA ILE A 170 -10.88 -15.75 5.34
C ILE A 170 -10.96 -14.37 5.99
N ILE A 171 -10.90 -13.31 5.18
CA ILE A 171 -11.00 -11.91 5.63
C ILE A 171 -11.91 -11.16 4.66
N ALA A 172 -12.94 -10.52 5.21
CA ALA A 172 -13.81 -9.59 4.49
C ALA A 172 -13.87 -8.26 5.25
N ALA A 173 -13.21 -7.22 4.74
CA ALA A 173 -13.02 -5.98 5.49
C ALA A 173 -13.56 -4.75 4.76
N ILE A 174 -14.56 -4.10 5.35
CA ILE A 174 -14.95 -2.74 4.98
C ILE A 174 -13.98 -1.79 5.69
N THR A 175 -13.01 -1.28 4.93
CA THR A 175 -11.86 -0.52 5.43
C THR A 175 -11.47 0.57 4.43
N SER A 176 -10.38 1.29 4.74
CA SER A 176 -9.76 2.33 3.92
C SER A 176 -10.53 3.64 3.79
N CYS A 177 -9.77 4.74 3.82
CA CYS A 177 -10.25 6.06 3.42
C CYS A 177 -10.74 6.11 1.97
N THR A 178 -10.28 5.21 1.09
CA THR A 178 -10.69 5.16 -0.34
C THR A 178 -12.21 5.05 -0.52
N ASN A 179 -12.85 4.21 0.31
CA ASN A 179 -14.28 3.90 0.18
C ASN A 179 -15.09 4.33 1.41
N THR A 180 -14.52 4.33 2.61
CA THR A 180 -15.27 4.71 3.83
C THR A 180 -15.57 6.21 3.92
N SER A 181 -14.89 7.04 3.13
CA SER A 181 -15.24 8.46 2.97
C SER A 181 -16.45 8.68 2.06
N ASN A 182 -16.94 7.64 1.38
CA ASN A 182 -18.01 7.72 0.39
C ASN A 182 -19.32 7.13 0.94
N PRO A 183 -20.31 7.98 1.31
CA PRO A 183 -21.56 7.51 1.88
C PRO A 183 -22.37 6.61 0.96
N ASN A 184 -22.26 6.77 -0.37
CA ASN A 184 -23.01 5.95 -1.33
C ASN A 184 -22.68 4.47 -1.16
N VAL A 185 -21.39 4.12 -1.15
CA VAL A 185 -20.96 2.72 -1.01
C VAL A 185 -21.09 2.19 0.41
N MET A 186 -20.95 3.05 1.43
CA MET A 186 -21.13 2.65 2.82
C MET A 186 -22.59 2.33 3.15
N LEU A 187 -23.54 3.16 2.70
CA LEU A 187 -24.96 2.90 2.86
C LEU A 187 -25.43 1.75 1.96
N ALA A 188 -24.88 1.61 0.74
CA ALA A 188 -25.13 0.43 -0.09
C ALA A 188 -24.72 -0.88 0.62
N ALA A 189 -23.57 -0.91 1.30
CA ALA A 189 -23.14 -2.07 2.08
C ALA A 189 -24.13 -2.39 3.22
N GLY A 190 -24.58 -1.36 3.95
CA GLY A 190 -25.61 -1.52 4.97
C GLY A 190 -26.94 -2.04 4.40
N LEU A 191 -27.36 -1.54 3.23
CA LEU A 191 -28.58 -2.00 2.55
C LEU A 191 -28.47 -3.45 2.07
N VAL A 192 -27.31 -3.87 1.54
CA VAL A 192 -27.04 -5.28 1.22
C VAL A 192 -27.13 -6.13 2.47
N ALA A 193 -26.53 -5.70 3.59
CA ALA A 193 -26.61 -6.42 4.86
C ALA A 193 -28.05 -6.56 5.37
N ARG A 194 -28.83 -5.48 5.34
CA ARG A 194 -30.25 -5.45 5.69
C ARG A 194 -31.06 -6.43 4.83
N ASN A 195 -30.86 -6.40 3.51
CA ASN A 195 -31.59 -7.25 2.59
C ASN A 195 -31.21 -8.74 2.75
N ALA A 196 -29.92 -9.03 2.92
CA ALA A 196 -29.42 -10.36 3.23
C ALA A 196 -30.03 -10.91 4.54
N ARG A 197 -30.07 -10.09 5.59
CA ARG A 197 -30.66 -10.47 6.88
C ARG A 197 -32.17 -10.71 6.79
N LYS A 198 -32.90 -9.88 6.04
CA LYS A 198 -34.34 -10.11 5.76
C LYS A 198 -34.60 -11.45 5.06
N LYS A 199 -33.64 -11.89 4.25
CA LYS A 199 -33.66 -13.20 3.58
C LYS A 199 -33.13 -14.35 4.46
N GLY A 200 -32.61 -14.08 5.66
CA GLY A 200 -32.07 -15.11 6.55
C GLY A 200 -30.64 -15.56 6.22
N LEU A 201 -29.97 -14.87 5.28
CA LEU A 201 -28.57 -15.16 4.94
C LEU A 201 -27.63 -14.81 6.10
N LYS A 202 -26.53 -15.56 6.19
CA LYS A 202 -25.47 -15.39 7.19
C LYS A 202 -24.10 -15.46 6.53
N VAL A 203 -23.12 -14.80 7.15
CA VAL A 203 -21.71 -14.92 6.77
C VAL A 203 -21.20 -16.33 7.10
N LYS A 204 -20.30 -16.85 6.25
CA LYS A 204 -19.69 -18.17 6.50
C LYS A 204 -18.77 -18.12 7.73
N PRO A 205 -18.72 -19.19 8.56
CA PRO A 205 -18.06 -19.15 9.87
C PRO A 205 -16.54 -18.96 9.81
N TRP A 206 -15.90 -19.29 8.68
CA TRP A 206 -14.46 -19.09 8.49
C TRP A 206 -14.06 -17.66 8.08
N VAL A 207 -15.04 -16.77 7.84
CA VAL A 207 -14.77 -15.40 7.37
C VAL A 207 -14.63 -14.46 8.56
N LYS A 208 -13.46 -13.83 8.71
CA LYS A 208 -13.28 -12.72 9.63
C LYS A 208 -13.78 -11.42 9.01
N THR A 209 -14.91 -10.92 9.49
CA THR A 209 -15.50 -9.64 9.06
C THR A 209 -15.03 -8.46 9.91
N SER A 210 -15.00 -7.26 9.34
CA SER A 210 -14.66 -6.03 10.08
C SER A 210 -15.17 -4.76 9.38
N LEU A 211 -15.59 -3.78 10.17
CA LEU A 211 -15.91 -2.42 9.73
C LEU A 211 -14.95 -1.42 10.41
N ALA A 212 -14.13 -0.75 9.61
CA ALA A 212 -13.17 0.24 10.06
C ALA A 212 -13.33 1.56 9.30
N PRO A 213 -14.23 2.45 9.75
CA PRO A 213 -14.50 3.71 9.07
C PRO A 213 -13.36 4.71 9.22
N GLY A 214 -13.20 5.59 8.22
CA GLY A 214 -12.25 6.71 8.28
C GLY A 214 -12.63 7.84 9.23
N SER A 215 -13.89 7.92 9.69
CA SER A 215 -14.34 8.91 10.66
C SER A 215 -15.60 8.46 11.42
N LYS A 216 -15.88 9.11 12.55
CA LYS A 216 -17.08 8.87 13.37
C LYS A 216 -18.40 9.21 12.64
N VAL A 217 -18.38 10.16 11.71
CA VAL A 217 -19.55 10.54 10.89
C VAL A 217 -20.13 9.34 10.14
N VAL A 218 -19.28 8.38 9.75
CA VAL A 218 -19.73 7.15 9.08
C VAL A 218 -20.64 6.32 9.97
N THR A 219 -20.23 6.12 11.23
CA THR A 219 -21.05 5.40 12.19
C THR A 219 -22.35 6.15 12.47
N ASP A 220 -22.32 7.47 12.61
CA ASP A 220 -23.53 8.27 12.86
C ASP A 220 -24.60 8.08 11.77
N TYR A 221 -24.21 8.14 10.49
CA TYR A 221 -25.20 7.96 9.42
C TYR A 221 -25.63 6.50 9.25
N LEU A 222 -24.78 5.51 9.54
CA LEU A 222 -25.17 4.09 9.52
C LEU A 222 -26.19 3.79 10.62
N VAL A 223 -25.98 4.34 11.82
CA VAL A 223 -26.91 4.23 12.94
C VAL A 223 -28.21 4.96 12.63
N LYS A 224 -28.15 6.21 12.13
CA LYS A 224 -29.35 6.97 11.77
C LYS A 224 -30.17 6.31 10.66
N ALA A 225 -29.51 5.66 9.69
CA ALA A 225 -30.18 4.88 8.65
C ALA A 225 -30.78 3.55 9.14
N GLY A 226 -30.48 3.15 10.38
CA GLY A 226 -30.88 1.85 10.94
C GLY A 226 -30.15 0.66 10.32
N LEU A 227 -28.94 0.87 9.77
CA LEU A 227 -28.18 -0.15 9.04
C LEU A 227 -26.99 -0.71 9.83
N GLN A 228 -26.58 -0.07 10.93
CA GLN A 228 -25.47 -0.54 11.76
C GLN A 228 -25.78 -1.93 12.35
N ASP A 229 -26.98 -2.13 12.90
CA ASP A 229 -27.40 -3.41 13.48
C ASP A 229 -27.41 -4.55 12.43
N ASP A 230 -27.71 -4.23 11.17
CA ASP A 230 -27.69 -5.21 10.09
C ASP A 230 -26.25 -5.60 9.70
N LEU A 231 -25.34 -4.65 9.69
CA LEU A 231 -23.90 -4.91 9.51
C LEU A 231 -23.35 -5.73 10.68
N ASP A 232 -23.70 -5.36 11.91
CA ASP A 232 -23.28 -6.06 13.13
C ASP A 232 -23.78 -7.51 13.15
N ALA A 233 -25.01 -7.77 12.69
CA ALA A 233 -25.57 -9.11 12.59
C ALA A 233 -24.80 -10.02 11.60
N LEU A 234 -24.08 -9.44 10.63
CA LEU A 234 -23.18 -10.13 9.71
C LEU A 234 -21.71 -10.07 10.16
N GLY A 235 -21.45 -9.60 11.38
CA GLY A 235 -20.11 -9.49 11.97
C GLY A 235 -19.27 -8.30 11.47
N PHE A 236 -19.84 -7.40 10.67
CA PHE A 236 -19.17 -6.14 10.29
C PHE A 236 -19.27 -5.12 11.43
N ASN A 237 -18.78 -5.51 12.60
CA ASN A 237 -18.74 -4.65 13.78
C ASN A 237 -17.71 -3.55 13.63
N LEU A 238 -17.98 -2.39 14.24
CA LEU A 238 -17.02 -1.31 14.35
C LEU A 238 -15.79 -1.80 15.14
N VAL A 239 -14.67 -1.99 14.45
CA VAL A 239 -13.40 -2.43 15.08
C VAL A 239 -12.46 -1.29 15.41
N GLY A 240 -12.73 -0.09 14.89
CA GLY A 240 -11.96 1.12 15.17
C GLY A 240 -12.00 2.14 14.03
N TYR A 241 -11.55 3.35 14.33
CA TYR A 241 -11.42 4.44 13.36
C TYR A 241 -9.96 4.58 12.94
N GLY A 242 -9.61 4.04 11.77
CA GLY A 242 -8.24 4.05 11.28
C GLY A 242 -7.99 3.06 10.14
N CYS A 243 -6.73 2.96 9.70
CA CYS A 243 -6.38 2.18 8.51
C CYS A 243 -6.65 0.67 8.64
N THR A 244 -6.46 0.08 9.83
CA THR A 244 -6.72 -1.36 10.13
C THR A 244 -6.24 -2.30 9.00
N THR A 245 -7.11 -3.15 8.46
CA THR A 245 -6.84 -4.10 7.38
C THR A 245 -6.23 -3.45 6.12
N CYS A 246 -6.57 -2.20 5.79
CA CYS A 246 -6.00 -1.50 4.63
C CYS A 246 -4.47 -1.36 4.70
N ILE A 247 -3.90 -1.25 5.91
CA ILE A 247 -2.45 -1.15 6.11
C ILE A 247 -1.79 -2.50 6.46
N GLY A 248 -2.56 -3.59 6.47
CA GLY A 248 -2.11 -4.90 6.92
C GLY A 248 -2.31 -5.17 8.41
N ASN A 249 -2.90 -4.23 9.16
CA ASN A 249 -3.28 -4.43 10.56
C ASN A 249 -4.62 -5.18 10.63
N SER A 250 -4.68 -6.35 9.98
CA SER A 250 -5.86 -7.23 9.93
C SER A 250 -6.03 -8.06 11.21
N GLY A 251 -5.01 -8.14 12.05
CA GLY A 251 -4.98 -8.98 13.26
C GLY A 251 -5.00 -10.49 12.93
N PRO A 252 -4.92 -11.36 13.96
CA PRO A 252 -4.94 -12.81 13.73
C PRO A 252 -6.31 -13.28 13.24
N ILE A 253 -6.33 -14.34 12.43
CA ILE A 253 -7.52 -15.19 12.23
C ILE A 253 -7.55 -16.28 13.32
N ALA A 254 -8.66 -17.00 13.44
CA ALA A 254 -8.75 -18.09 14.42
C ALA A 254 -7.67 -19.16 14.16
N ALA A 255 -7.01 -19.63 15.22
CA ALA A 255 -5.88 -20.57 15.09
C ALA A 255 -6.24 -21.85 14.32
N PRO A 256 -7.39 -22.52 14.56
CA PRO A 256 -7.77 -23.69 13.77
C PRO A 256 -7.87 -23.44 12.26
N ILE A 257 -8.28 -22.23 11.84
CA ILE A 257 -8.35 -21.83 10.43
C ILE A 257 -6.94 -21.60 9.90
N ALA A 258 -6.08 -20.90 10.65
CA ALA A 258 -4.68 -20.68 10.26
C ALA A 258 -3.91 -22.00 10.10
N ASP A 259 -4.12 -22.94 11.01
CA ASP A 259 -3.50 -24.26 11.00
C ASP A 259 -3.97 -25.06 9.78
N ALA A 260 -5.28 -25.06 9.49
CA ALA A 260 -5.82 -25.73 8.30
C ALA A 260 -5.30 -25.13 6.98
N ILE A 261 -5.11 -23.80 6.91
CA ILE A 261 -4.48 -23.15 5.75
C ILE A 261 -3.03 -23.59 5.58
N ALA A 262 -2.28 -23.69 6.68
CA ALA A 262 -0.89 -24.10 6.65
C ALA A 262 -0.75 -25.60 6.27
N GLU A 263 -1.57 -26.47 6.86
CA GLU A 263 -1.59 -27.91 6.60
C GLU A 263 -1.87 -28.24 5.14
N GLY A 264 -2.88 -27.58 4.55
CA GLY A 264 -3.22 -27.79 3.13
C GLY A 264 -2.46 -26.89 2.15
N GLU A 265 -1.50 -26.09 2.64
CA GLU A 265 -0.81 -25.05 1.86
C GLU A 265 -1.76 -24.13 1.05
N LEU A 266 -2.97 -23.92 1.58
CA LEU A 266 -4.11 -23.38 0.85
C LEU A 266 -3.86 -21.96 0.34
N VAL A 267 -4.46 -21.66 -0.81
CA VAL A 267 -4.56 -20.29 -1.35
C VAL A 267 -5.82 -19.67 -0.75
N ALA A 268 -5.71 -19.21 0.49
CA ALA A 268 -6.77 -18.47 1.15
C ALA A 268 -6.85 -17.03 0.64
N CYS A 269 -8.08 -16.50 0.59
CA CYS A 269 -8.39 -15.22 -0.02
C CYS A 269 -8.79 -14.15 1.00
N SER A 270 -8.53 -12.89 0.68
CA SER A 270 -9.18 -11.75 1.32
C SER A 270 -9.92 -10.88 0.31
N VAL A 271 -11.01 -10.26 0.76
CA VAL A 271 -11.76 -9.25 0.00
C VAL A 271 -11.86 -8.00 0.86
N LEU A 272 -11.38 -6.86 0.38
CA LEU A 272 -11.36 -5.62 1.15
C LEU A 272 -11.68 -4.40 0.31
N SER A 273 -12.30 -3.38 0.92
CA SER A 273 -12.54 -2.09 0.27
C SER A 273 -11.34 -1.14 0.32
N GLY A 274 -10.14 -1.70 0.24
CA GLY A 274 -8.86 -0.97 0.22
C GLY A 274 -8.48 -0.42 -1.15
N ASN A 275 -7.23 0.01 -1.27
CA ASN A 275 -6.60 0.38 -2.55
C ASN A 275 -5.36 -0.47 -2.89
N ARG A 276 -4.90 -1.35 -1.98
CA ARG A 276 -3.72 -2.19 -2.17
C ARG A 276 -3.96 -3.63 -1.73
N ASN A 277 -3.54 -4.56 -2.58
CA ASN A 277 -3.74 -5.99 -2.47
C ASN A 277 -2.45 -6.79 -2.77
N PHE A 278 -1.28 -6.17 -2.60
CA PHE A 278 0.01 -6.84 -2.76
C PHE A 278 0.11 -8.09 -1.88
N GLU A 279 0.82 -9.10 -2.37
CA GLU A 279 1.05 -10.34 -1.62
C GLU A 279 1.73 -10.05 -0.27
N GLY A 280 1.24 -10.69 0.80
CA GLY A 280 1.75 -10.48 2.16
C GLY A 280 1.37 -9.14 2.81
N ARG A 281 0.62 -8.26 2.12
CA ARG A 281 0.22 -6.96 2.64
C ARG A 281 -0.96 -7.03 3.59
N VAL A 282 -2.02 -7.75 3.23
CA VAL A 282 -3.30 -7.73 3.96
C VAL A 282 -3.24 -8.62 5.20
N SER A 283 -2.79 -9.86 5.02
CA SER A 283 -2.60 -10.86 6.08
C SER A 283 -1.55 -11.87 5.63
N PRO A 284 -0.72 -12.41 6.55
CA PRO A 284 0.24 -13.45 6.21
C PRO A 284 -0.42 -14.75 5.70
N GLN A 285 -1.67 -15.03 6.10
CA GLN A 285 -2.41 -16.21 5.66
C GLN A 285 -3.14 -16.03 4.32
N ALA A 286 -3.28 -14.80 3.81
CA ALA A 286 -4.00 -14.53 2.56
C ALA A 286 -3.03 -14.38 1.37
N LYS A 287 -2.89 -15.43 0.57
CA LYS A 287 -2.06 -15.45 -0.64
C LYS A 287 -2.70 -14.68 -1.80
N ALA A 288 -4.04 -14.59 -1.83
CA ALA A 288 -4.80 -13.87 -2.84
C ALA A 288 -5.67 -12.78 -2.19
N ASN A 289 -5.59 -11.54 -2.70
CA ASN A 289 -6.26 -10.39 -2.11
C ASN A 289 -7.01 -9.61 -3.20
N TYR A 290 -8.28 -9.31 -2.95
CA TYR A 290 -9.15 -8.65 -3.92
C TYR A 290 -9.70 -7.33 -3.38
N LEU A 291 -9.48 -6.25 -4.14
CA LEU A 291 -10.10 -4.96 -3.91
C LEU A 291 -11.52 -4.98 -4.48
N ALA A 292 -12.50 -4.57 -3.69
CA ALA A 292 -13.90 -4.54 -4.09
C ALA A 292 -14.66 -3.41 -3.40
N SER A 293 -15.83 -3.04 -3.92
CA SER A 293 -16.70 -2.07 -3.24
C SER A 293 -17.19 -2.63 -1.89
N PRO A 294 -17.44 -1.79 -0.87
CA PRO A 294 -18.04 -2.21 0.40
C PRO A 294 -19.25 -3.17 0.29
N PRO A 295 -20.25 -2.97 -0.59
CA PRO A 295 -21.33 -3.94 -0.75
C PRO A 295 -20.88 -5.30 -1.31
N LEU A 296 -19.88 -5.33 -2.21
CA LEU A 296 -19.29 -6.59 -2.66
C LEU A 296 -18.51 -7.30 -1.56
N VAL A 297 -17.85 -6.57 -0.65
CA VAL A 297 -17.21 -7.17 0.53
C VAL A 297 -18.24 -7.93 1.38
N VAL A 298 -19.44 -7.36 1.59
CA VAL A 298 -20.53 -8.04 2.30
C VAL A 298 -21.00 -9.28 1.53
N ALA A 299 -21.20 -9.16 0.21
CA ALA A 299 -21.63 -10.29 -0.62
C ALA A 299 -20.63 -11.46 -0.60
N TYR A 300 -19.33 -11.17 -0.71
CA TYR A 300 -18.29 -12.20 -0.64
C TYR A 300 -18.09 -12.79 0.76
N ALA A 301 -18.43 -12.06 1.83
CA ALA A 301 -18.47 -12.63 3.17
C ALA A 301 -19.61 -13.67 3.32
N ILE A 302 -20.76 -13.42 2.69
CA ILE A 302 -21.89 -14.36 2.67
C ILE A 302 -21.57 -15.58 1.80
N ALA A 303 -21.02 -15.37 0.59
CA ALA A 303 -20.59 -16.45 -0.28
C ALA A 303 -19.45 -17.28 0.34
N GLY A 304 -18.49 -16.62 0.99
CA GLY A 304 -17.35 -17.20 1.70
C GLY A 304 -16.27 -17.82 0.80
N SER A 305 -16.33 -17.62 -0.52
CA SER A 305 -15.34 -18.12 -1.47
C SER A 305 -15.32 -17.33 -2.78
N LEU A 306 -14.14 -17.20 -3.38
CA LEU A 306 -13.93 -16.68 -4.73
C LEU A 306 -14.27 -17.71 -5.82
N ASN A 307 -14.48 -18.98 -5.46
CA ASN A 307 -14.92 -20.01 -6.40
C ASN A 307 -16.41 -19.92 -6.75
N VAL A 308 -17.18 -19.16 -5.98
CA VAL A 308 -18.62 -18.92 -6.21
C VAL A 308 -18.76 -17.77 -7.20
N ASP A 309 -19.43 -18.02 -8.32
CA ASP A 309 -19.82 -16.96 -9.23
C ASP A 309 -21.04 -16.26 -8.65
N ILE A 310 -20.83 -15.25 -7.80
CA ILE A 310 -21.92 -14.55 -7.13
C ILE A 310 -22.89 -13.83 -8.08
N THR A 311 -22.58 -13.76 -9.39
CA THR A 311 -23.50 -13.22 -10.40
C THR A 311 -24.51 -14.25 -10.90
N LYS A 312 -24.24 -15.56 -10.71
CA LYS A 312 -25.07 -16.67 -11.22
C LYS A 312 -25.50 -17.64 -10.13
N ASP A 313 -24.62 -17.90 -9.17
CA ASP A 313 -24.82 -18.87 -8.10
C ASP A 313 -25.63 -18.26 -6.94
N SER A 314 -26.32 -19.13 -6.20
CA SER A 314 -27.02 -18.75 -4.97
C SER A 314 -26.02 -18.38 -3.88
N LEU A 315 -26.29 -17.31 -3.13
CA LEU A 315 -25.56 -16.92 -1.92
C LEU A 315 -25.96 -17.77 -0.69
N GLY A 316 -27.08 -18.49 -0.80
CA GLY A 316 -27.67 -19.31 0.24
C GLY A 316 -29.18 -19.36 0.07
N ASP A 317 -29.84 -20.16 0.91
CA ASP A 317 -31.29 -20.30 0.85
C ASP A 317 -31.96 -19.36 1.86
N ASP A 318 -33.16 -18.88 1.53
CA ASP A 318 -33.98 -18.11 2.46
C ASP A 318 -34.65 -19.02 3.50
N GLN A 319 -35.44 -18.39 4.38
CA GLN A 319 -36.15 -19.09 5.48
C GLN A 319 -37.15 -20.15 4.97
N ASP A 320 -37.58 -20.05 3.72
CA ASP A 320 -38.50 -20.98 3.06
C ASP A 320 -37.76 -22.01 2.17
N GLY A 321 -36.43 -21.95 2.13
CA GLY A 321 -35.59 -22.85 1.34
C GLY A 321 -35.42 -22.43 -0.14
N ASN A 322 -35.79 -21.20 -0.51
CA ASN A 322 -35.60 -20.71 -1.88
C ASN A 322 -34.19 -20.14 -2.06
N PRO A 323 -33.53 -20.38 -3.22
CA PRO A 323 -32.22 -19.81 -3.47
C PRO A 323 -32.28 -18.29 -3.56
N VAL A 324 -31.34 -17.61 -2.89
CA VAL A 324 -31.19 -16.15 -2.89
C VAL A 324 -29.96 -15.76 -3.69
N TYR A 325 -30.15 -14.93 -4.71
CA TYR A 325 -29.10 -14.46 -5.60
C TYR A 325 -28.66 -13.03 -5.22
N LEU A 326 -27.50 -12.61 -5.73
CA LEU A 326 -26.98 -11.25 -5.49
C LEU A 326 -28.00 -10.16 -5.87
N LYS A 327 -28.70 -10.33 -7.00
CA LYS A 327 -29.74 -9.41 -7.48
C LYS A 327 -30.91 -9.26 -6.50
N ASP A 328 -31.16 -10.24 -5.62
CA ASP A 328 -32.28 -10.21 -4.68
C ASP A 328 -31.97 -9.39 -3.43
N ILE A 329 -30.67 -9.10 -3.19
CA ILE A 329 -30.20 -8.32 -2.04
C ILE A 329 -29.55 -6.99 -2.43
N TRP A 330 -29.18 -6.82 -3.71
CA TRP A 330 -28.52 -5.61 -4.19
C TRP A 330 -29.49 -4.42 -4.24
N PRO A 331 -29.17 -3.28 -3.60
CA PRO A 331 -30.02 -2.10 -3.63
C PRO A 331 -29.98 -1.40 -5.00
N SER A 332 -31.06 -0.69 -5.33
CA SER A 332 -31.04 0.20 -6.50
C SER A 332 -30.27 1.49 -6.19
N ASN A 333 -29.73 2.15 -7.22
CA ASN A 333 -29.06 3.44 -7.08
C ASN A 333 -30.01 4.50 -6.48
N ALA A 334 -31.30 4.43 -6.83
CA ALA A 334 -32.33 5.31 -6.26
C ALA A 334 -32.52 5.07 -4.76
N GLU A 335 -32.57 3.81 -4.31
CA GLU A 335 -32.66 3.49 -2.88
C GLU A 335 -31.44 3.99 -2.10
N VAL A 336 -30.24 3.81 -2.65
CA VAL A 336 -29.00 4.32 -2.04
C VAL A 336 -29.06 5.85 -1.92
N HIS A 337 -29.43 6.55 -3.00
CA HIS A 337 -29.51 8.01 -3.01
C HIS A 337 -30.50 8.55 -1.97
N GLU A 338 -31.71 7.99 -1.90
CA GLU A 338 -32.71 8.43 -0.90
C GLU A 338 -32.24 8.12 0.53
N THR A 339 -31.56 7.00 0.75
CA THR A 339 -30.99 6.66 2.06
C THR A 339 -29.88 7.65 2.45
N VAL A 340 -28.99 8.00 1.53
CA VAL A 340 -27.93 9.01 1.76
C VAL A 340 -28.54 10.35 2.13
N LYS A 341 -29.52 10.82 1.36
CA LYS A 341 -30.21 12.09 1.58
C LYS A 341 -30.94 12.14 2.93
N ALA A 342 -31.50 11.04 3.40
CA ALA A 342 -32.19 10.96 4.68
C ALA A 342 -31.21 10.86 5.88
N ALA A 343 -30.12 10.12 5.71
CA ALA A 343 -29.22 9.77 6.81
C ALA A 343 -28.09 10.79 7.00
N VAL A 344 -27.40 11.21 5.93
CA VAL A 344 -26.19 12.03 6.03
C VAL A 344 -26.57 13.51 6.17
N THR A 345 -26.11 14.16 7.24
CA THR A 345 -26.50 15.56 7.53
C THR A 345 -25.31 16.43 7.89
N ARG A 346 -25.42 17.73 7.62
CA ARG A 346 -24.42 18.73 8.01
C ARG A 346 -24.15 18.71 9.52
N ASP A 347 -25.18 18.53 10.35
CA ASP A 347 -25.06 18.56 11.82
C ASP A 347 -24.15 17.45 12.37
N MET A 348 -24.06 16.30 11.67
CA MET A 348 -23.10 15.26 12.03
C MET A 348 -21.66 15.76 11.90
N PHE A 349 -21.35 16.52 10.83
CA PHE A 349 -20.02 17.10 10.66
C PHE A 349 -19.74 18.19 11.68
N VAL A 350 -20.72 19.03 12.00
CA VAL A 350 -20.59 20.04 13.06
C VAL A 350 -20.26 19.37 14.39
N THR A 351 -21.02 18.34 14.76
CA THR A 351 -20.89 17.67 16.05
C THR A 351 -19.59 16.89 16.17
N GLN A 352 -19.27 16.04 15.18
CA GLN A 352 -18.12 15.14 15.27
C GLN A 352 -16.77 15.87 15.17
N TYR A 353 -16.71 17.01 14.47
CA TYR A 353 -15.47 17.76 14.30
C TYR A 353 -15.29 18.92 15.28
N ALA A 354 -16.29 19.23 16.13
CA ALA A 354 -16.15 20.25 17.16
C ALA A 354 -15.05 19.91 18.18
N ASP A 355 -14.94 18.63 18.57
CA ASP A 355 -14.03 18.16 19.62
C ASP A 355 -13.07 17.05 19.14
N VAL A 356 -12.75 17.02 17.84
CA VAL A 356 -11.93 15.93 17.25
C VAL A 356 -10.54 15.80 17.89
N PHE A 357 -10.00 16.89 18.44
CA PHE A 357 -8.69 16.93 19.09
C PHE A 357 -8.71 16.63 20.59
N SER A 358 -9.88 16.63 21.22
CA SER A 358 -10.00 16.44 22.67
C SER A 358 -9.63 15.02 23.10
N GLY A 359 -9.75 14.04 22.18
CA GLY A 359 -9.48 12.63 22.46
C GLY A 359 -10.41 12.04 23.53
N ASP A 360 -10.14 10.81 23.95
CA ASP A 360 -10.82 10.16 25.07
C ASP A 360 -10.06 10.37 26.40
N ALA A 361 -10.58 9.82 27.49
CA ALA A 361 -9.94 9.92 28.80
C ALA A 361 -8.52 9.30 28.82
N ALA A 362 -8.28 8.26 28.01
CA ALA A 362 -6.96 7.64 27.91
C ALA A 362 -5.96 8.61 27.25
N TRP A 363 -6.34 9.25 26.14
CA TRP A 363 -5.54 10.29 25.49
C TRP A 363 -5.23 11.46 26.43
N GLN A 364 -6.24 11.95 27.15
CA GLN A 364 -6.08 13.08 28.08
C GLN A 364 -5.19 12.73 29.29
N SER A 365 -5.07 11.45 29.63
CA SER A 365 -4.24 10.98 30.74
C SER A 365 -2.77 10.76 30.38
N VAL A 366 -2.38 10.91 29.10
CA VAL A 366 -0.98 10.78 28.69
C VAL A 366 -0.18 11.94 29.26
N GLU A 367 0.73 11.63 30.19
CA GLU A 367 1.68 12.60 30.73
C GLU A 367 2.69 13.01 29.64
N THR A 368 2.94 14.31 29.53
CA THR A 368 3.90 14.87 28.58
C THR A 368 4.99 15.65 29.32
N ALA A 369 6.23 15.54 28.83
CA ALA A 369 7.33 16.37 29.29
C ALA A 369 7.33 17.69 28.50
N GLU A 370 7.62 18.80 29.19
CA GLU A 370 7.79 20.11 28.56
C GLU A 370 9.26 20.33 28.16
N GLY A 371 9.50 20.91 26.98
CA GLY A 371 10.85 21.23 26.51
C GLY A 371 10.95 21.42 25.00
N GLN A 372 12.07 21.99 24.53
CA GLN A 372 12.38 22.15 23.11
C GLN A 372 13.18 20.97 22.53
N THR A 373 13.83 20.18 23.39
CA THR A 373 14.66 19.03 23.02
C THR A 373 14.10 17.75 23.63
N TYR A 374 14.14 16.65 22.87
CA TYR A 374 13.68 15.34 23.34
C TYR A 374 14.72 14.70 24.25
N THR A 375 14.30 14.24 25.44
CA THR A 375 15.18 13.49 26.35
C THR A 375 15.09 12.01 25.98
N TRP A 376 16.14 11.49 25.35
CA TRP A 376 16.18 10.09 24.90
C TRP A 376 16.24 9.11 26.07
N ASP A 377 15.36 8.12 26.04
CA ASP A 377 15.40 6.98 26.95
C ASP A 377 16.07 5.79 26.24
N ASN A 378 17.29 5.46 26.67
CA ASN A 378 18.07 4.36 26.09
C ASN A 378 17.40 2.99 26.29
N THR A 379 16.46 2.85 27.23
CA THR A 379 15.70 1.61 27.46
C THR A 379 14.48 1.47 26.56
N SER A 380 14.07 2.57 25.89
CA SER A 380 12.89 2.58 25.04
C SER A 380 13.08 1.68 23.82
N THR A 381 12.22 0.67 23.66
CA THR A 381 12.21 -0.15 22.45
C THR A 381 11.38 0.48 21.31
N TYR A 382 10.84 1.68 21.51
CA TYR A 382 9.98 2.38 20.54
C TYR A 382 10.60 3.64 19.94
N VAL A 383 11.36 4.40 20.72
CA VAL A 383 11.94 5.68 20.31
C VAL A 383 13.41 5.68 20.70
N GLN A 384 14.31 5.71 19.71
CA GLN A 384 15.77 5.66 19.89
C GLN A 384 16.44 6.77 19.08
N HIS A 385 17.55 7.31 19.60
CA HIS A 385 18.30 8.36 18.91
C HIS A 385 18.96 7.77 17.65
N PRO A 386 18.59 8.24 16.43
CA PRO A 386 19.11 7.65 15.21
C PRO A 386 20.52 8.17 14.87
N PRO A 387 21.38 7.35 14.23
CA PRO A 387 22.79 7.70 13.99
C PRO A 387 23.01 8.59 12.76
N TYR A 388 21.96 9.20 12.18
CA TYR A 388 22.03 9.89 10.89
C TYR A 388 22.99 11.09 10.86
N PHE A 389 23.30 11.66 12.02
CA PHE A 389 24.15 12.83 12.17
C PHE A 389 25.49 12.52 12.85
N ASP A 390 25.77 11.24 13.15
CA ASP A 390 27.00 10.85 13.84
C ASP A 390 28.22 11.16 12.97
N GLY A 391 29.18 11.88 13.55
CA GLY A 391 30.40 12.30 12.84
C GLY A 391 30.18 13.37 11.74
N MET A 392 28.96 13.91 11.60
CA MET A 392 28.64 14.90 10.59
C MET A 392 29.50 16.16 10.72
N GLN A 393 30.20 16.52 9.64
CA GLN A 393 31.02 17.73 9.56
C GLN A 393 30.17 18.96 9.23
N LYS A 394 30.66 20.14 9.67
CA LYS A 394 29.99 21.44 9.45
C LYS A 394 29.78 21.75 7.97
N GLU A 395 30.80 21.49 7.15
CA GLU A 395 30.74 21.65 5.70
C GLU A 395 30.52 20.28 5.03
N PRO A 396 29.86 20.23 3.85
CA PRO A 396 29.72 19.00 3.09
C PRO A 396 31.07 18.49 2.58
N GLY A 397 31.16 17.17 2.43
CA GLY A 397 32.31 16.50 1.82
C GLY A 397 32.45 16.77 0.32
N ALA A 398 33.50 16.20 -0.28
CA ALA A 398 33.61 16.07 -1.73
C ALA A 398 32.77 14.88 -2.22
N PHE A 399 32.45 14.88 -3.52
CA PHE A 399 31.90 13.68 -4.13
C PHE A 399 32.98 12.59 -4.21
N GLU A 400 32.60 11.34 -4.03
CA GLU A 400 33.51 10.20 -4.00
C GLU A 400 33.00 9.07 -4.91
N ASP A 401 33.93 8.38 -5.57
CA ASP A 401 33.64 7.17 -6.33
C ASP A 401 33.35 6.01 -5.36
N ILE A 402 32.46 5.10 -5.75
CA ILE A 402 32.15 3.92 -4.95
C ILE A 402 32.98 2.77 -5.50
N ARG A 403 34.04 2.37 -4.78
CA ARG A 403 34.99 1.34 -5.24
C ARG A 403 34.90 0.08 -4.41
N GLY A 404 35.09 -1.07 -5.06
CA GLY A 404 35.16 -2.36 -4.37
C GLY A 404 33.83 -2.82 -3.76
N ALA A 405 32.68 -2.37 -4.26
CA ALA A 405 31.39 -2.66 -3.65
C ALA A 405 30.92 -4.10 -3.89
N ARG A 406 30.14 -4.63 -2.94
CA ARG A 406 29.52 -5.97 -3.01
C ARG A 406 28.01 -5.89 -3.20
N VAL A 407 27.46 -6.92 -3.85
CA VAL A 407 26.02 -7.01 -4.11
C VAL A 407 25.30 -7.58 -2.88
N LEU A 408 24.54 -6.74 -2.18
CA LEU A 408 23.79 -7.17 -1.00
C LEU A 408 22.53 -7.98 -1.37
N ALA A 409 21.85 -7.55 -2.43
CA ALA A 409 20.64 -8.19 -2.92
C ALA A 409 20.48 -8.00 -4.44
N MET A 410 19.91 -9.02 -5.09
CA MET A 410 19.51 -8.99 -6.49
C MET A 410 18.02 -9.30 -6.60
N LEU A 411 17.25 -8.32 -7.04
CA LEU A 411 15.81 -8.27 -6.85
C LEU A 411 15.06 -8.20 -8.19
N ALA A 412 13.87 -8.81 -8.21
CA ALA A 412 13.04 -8.88 -9.41
C ALA A 412 12.30 -7.55 -9.73
N ASP A 413 11.36 -7.63 -10.67
CA ASP A 413 10.46 -6.51 -11.00
C ASP A 413 9.45 -6.26 -9.87
N SER A 414 8.94 -5.02 -9.82
CA SER A 414 7.85 -4.57 -8.94
C SER A 414 8.08 -4.85 -7.45
N VAL A 415 9.35 -4.81 -6.99
CA VAL A 415 9.66 -4.83 -5.56
C VAL A 415 9.08 -3.58 -4.88
N THR A 416 8.01 -3.80 -4.13
CA THR A 416 7.32 -2.74 -3.39
C THR A 416 8.11 -2.24 -2.17
N THR A 417 7.80 -1.04 -1.67
CA THR A 417 8.36 -0.57 -0.40
C THR A 417 7.93 -1.39 0.82
N ASP A 418 6.89 -2.23 0.71
CA ASP A 418 6.55 -3.23 1.74
C ASP A 418 7.53 -4.41 1.74
N HIS A 419 8.14 -4.76 0.60
CA HIS A 419 9.23 -5.73 0.56
C HIS A 419 10.52 -5.16 1.18
N ILE A 420 10.83 -3.91 0.86
CA ILE A 420 12.04 -3.21 1.32
C ILE A 420 11.96 -2.87 2.81
N SER A 421 10.81 -2.38 3.29
CA SER A 421 10.62 -2.00 4.67
C SER A 421 9.21 -2.40 5.12
N PRO A 422 8.97 -3.66 5.54
CA PRO A 422 7.68 -4.14 5.95
C PRO A 422 7.10 -3.30 7.10
N ALA A 423 5.77 -3.23 7.19
CA ALA A 423 5.07 -2.53 8.28
C ALA A 423 4.28 -3.48 9.21
N GLY A 424 4.13 -4.75 8.82
CA GLY A 424 3.31 -5.74 9.51
C GLY A 424 4.03 -6.40 10.69
N ALA A 425 3.63 -7.64 10.99
CA ALA A 425 4.13 -8.40 12.13
C ALA A 425 5.65 -8.68 12.05
N ILE A 426 6.28 -8.73 13.23
CA ILE A 426 7.70 -9.05 13.38
C ILE A 426 7.84 -10.55 13.68
N LYS A 427 8.65 -11.25 12.87
CA LYS A 427 8.91 -12.68 13.04
C LYS A 427 9.84 -12.90 14.24
N ALA A 428 9.55 -13.90 15.08
CA ALA A 428 10.29 -14.11 16.33
C ALA A 428 11.68 -14.73 16.16
N ASP A 429 11.91 -15.43 15.07
CA ASP A 429 13.17 -16.06 14.67
C ASP A 429 13.93 -15.25 13.59
N GLY A 430 13.53 -13.99 13.36
CA GLY A 430 14.26 -13.06 12.50
C GLY A 430 15.06 -12.03 13.32
N PRO A 431 15.98 -11.27 12.70
CA PRO A 431 16.90 -10.37 13.41
C PRO A 431 16.21 -9.37 14.33
N ALA A 432 15.12 -8.73 13.87
CA ALA A 432 14.37 -7.77 14.68
C ALA A 432 13.67 -8.43 15.89
N GLY A 433 13.18 -9.67 15.73
CA GLY A 433 12.58 -10.43 16.83
C GLY A 433 13.63 -10.85 17.87
N GLU A 434 14.83 -11.22 17.44
CA GLU A 434 15.95 -11.52 18.34
C GLU A 434 16.41 -10.30 19.13
N TYR A 435 16.51 -9.14 18.48
CA TYR A 435 16.78 -7.87 19.15
C TYR A 435 15.71 -7.53 20.21
N LEU A 436 14.42 -7.70 19.90
CA LEU A 436 13.35 -7.43 20.87
C LEU A 436 13.39 -8.42 22.05
N LYS A 437 13.68 -9.71 21.80
CA LYS A 437 13.86 -10.72 22.86
C LYS A 437 15.07 -10.40 23.75
N SER A 438 16.18 -9.94 23.18
CA SER A 438 17.36 -9.57 23.97
C SER A 438 17.09 -8.37 24.88
N HIS A 439 16.12 -7.53 24.52
CA HIS A 439 15.57 -6.44 25.35
C HIS A 439 14.37 -6.88 26.21
N GLN A 440 14.16 -8.19 26.40
CA GLN A 440 13.12 -8.77 27.24
C GLN A 440 11.68 -8.42 26.84
N VAL A 441 11.46 -8.02 25.58
CA VAL A 441 10.11 -7.79 25.04
C VAL A 441 9.51 -9.16 24.69
N PRO A 442 8.39 -9.59 25.30
CA PRO A 442 7.75 -10.84 24.92
C PRO A 442 7.12 -10.73 23.53
N GLN A 443 7.01 -11.85 22.80
CA GLN A 443 6.54 -11.85 21.40
C GLN A 443 5.17 -11.19 21.20
N LYS A 444 4.24 -11.35 22.15
CA LYS A 444 2.91 -10.70 22.10
C LYS A 444 3.00 -9.17 22.06
N ASP A 445 4.09 -8.60 22.56
CA ASP A 445 4.33 -7.16 22.69
C ASP A 445 5.36 -6.66 21.65
N PHE A 446 5.79 -7.51 20.71
CA PHE A 446 6.60 -7.05 19.58
C PHE A 446 5.91 -5.95 18.78
N ASN A 447 4.58 -6.03 18.69
CA ASN A 447 3.75 -5.15 17.88
C ASN A 447 4.15 -5.30 16.40
N SER A 448 4.07 -4.24 15.60
CA SER A 448 4.41 -4.26 14.17
C SER A 448 5.66 -3.45 13.85
N PHE A 449 6.33 -3.72 12.73
CA PHE A 449 7.40 -2.86 12.23
C PHE A 449 6.92 -1.40 12.07
N GLY A 450 5.67 -1.18 11.63
CA GLY A 450 5.09 0.16 11.54
C GLY A 450 5.08 0.91 12.88
N SER A 451 4.80 0.22 13.98
CA SER A 451 4.81 0.80 15.33
C SER A 451 6.23 1.09 15.85
N ARG A 452 7.25 0.42 15.30
CA ARG A 452 8.65 0.49 15.73
C ARG A 452 9.47 1.51 14.93
N ARG A 453 8.84 2.34 14.10
CA ARG A 453 9.51 3.33 13.23
C ARG A 453 10.33 4.40 13.96
N GLY A 454 10.08 4.62 15.25
CA GLY A 454 10.92 5.49 16.08
C GLY A 454 12.22 4.83 16.54
N ASN A 455 12.40 3.53 16.31
CA ASN A 455 13.56 2.76 16.74
C ASN A 455 14.33 2.23 15.51
N HIS A 456 15.48 2.85 15.23
CA HIS A 456 16.28 2.49 14.07
C HIS A 456 16.87 1.07 14.15
N GLU A 457 17.14 0.55 15.35
CA GLU A 457 17.67 -0.80 15.55
C GLU A 457 16.69 -1.87 15.06
N VAL A 458 15.40 -1.68 15.35
CA VAL A 458 14.34 -2.60 14.88
C VAL A 458 14.13 -2.44 13.38
N MET A 459 14.09 -1.21 12.88
CA MET A 459 13.77 -0.95 11.48
C MET A 459 14.89 -1.33 10.52
N MET A 460 16.16 -1.13 10.91
CA MET A 460 17.33 -1.61 10.16
C MET A 460 17.29 -3.13 10.02
N ARG A 461 17.06 -3.86 11.12
CA ARG A 461 16.86 -5.33 11.13
C ARG A 461 15.62 -5.80 10.36
N GLY A 462 14.62 -4.93 10.24
CA GLY A 462 13.42 -5.16 9.44
C GLY A 462 13.60 -4.89 7.96
N THR A 463 14.70 -4.25 7.55
CA THR A 463 14.92 -3.87 6.16
C THR A 463 15.18 -5.10 5.31
N PHE A 464 14.44 -5.23 4.20
CA PHE A 464 14.33 -6.41 3.36
C PHE A 464 13.80 -7.68 4.07
N ALA A 465 13.26 -7.57 5.29
CA ALA A 465 12.81 -8.73 6.08
C ALA A 465 11.37 -9.19 5.75
N ASN A 466 10.80 -8.74 4.62
CA ASN A 466 9.46 -9.18 4.22
C ASN A 466 9.45 -10.68 3.92
N ILE A 467 8.48 -11.41 4.47
CA ILE A 467 8.34 -12.86 4.35
C ILE A 467 8.14 -13.36 2.91
N ARG A 468 7.80 -12.49 1.96
CA ARG A 468 7.62 -12.79 0.54
C ARG A 468 8.71 -12.21 -0.36
N LEU A 469 9.73 -11.57 0.22
CA LEU A 469 10.87 -11.12 -0.58
C LEU A 469 11.55 -12.33 -1.21
N ARG A 470 11.82 -12.24 -2.51
CA ARG A 470 12.60 -13.22 -3.25
C ARG A 470 13.86 -12.55 -3.74
N ASN A 471 14.99 -13.03 -3.25
CA ASN A 471 16.31 -12.55 -3.62
C ASN A 471 16.95 -13.57 -4.57
N GLU A 472 17.32 -13.15 -5.77
CA GLU A 472 17.91 -14.02 -6.78
C GLU A 472 19.30 -14.54 -6.36
N LEU A 473 19.93 -13.92 -5.35
CA LEU A 473 21.15 -14.44 -4.73
C LEU A 473 20.92 -15.66 -3.83
N ALA A 474 19.70 -15.86 -3.33
CA ALA A 474 19.30 -16.99 -2.49
C ALA A 474 18.11 -17.76 -3.11
N PRO A 475 18.30 -18.38 -4.29
CA PRO A 475 17.24 -19.08 -5.01
C PRO A 475 16.60 -20.19 -4.17
N GLY A 476 15.28 -20.32 -4.27
CA GLY A 476 14.50 -21.30 -3.50
C GLY A 476 14.11 -20.84 -2.10
N THR A 477 14.49 -19.63 -1.69
CA THR A 477 14.10 -19.05 -0.41
C THR A 477 13.05 -17.94 -0.59
N GLU A 478 12.20 -17.75 0.44
CA GLU A 478 11.38 -16.56 0.61
C GLU A 478 11.71 -15.92 1.97
N GLY A 479 11.72 -14.59 2.03
CA GLY A 479 12.12 -13.84 3.20
C GLY A 479 13.34 -12.95 2.96
N GLY A 480 13.79 -12.27 4.02
CA GLY A 480 14.96 -11.40 3.97
C GLY A 480 16.30 -12.13 3.96
N VAL A 481 16.48 -13.09 3.06
CA VAL A 481 17.65 -13.96 2.98
C VAL A 481 18.55 -13.53 1.81
N THR A 482 19.86 -13.64 1.97
CA THR A 482 20.87 -13.43 0.92
C THR A 482 22.01 -14.41 1.06
N ARG A 483 22.97 -14.36 0.14
CA ARG A 483 24.30 -14.99 0.31
C ARG A 483 25.34 -13.91 0.55
N HIS A 484 26.08 -14.05 1.64
CA HIS A 484 27.28 -13.27 1.87
C HIS A 484 28.37 -13.77 0.92
N MET A 485 29.10 -12.84 0.31
CA MET A 485 30.20 -13.11 -0.61
C MET A 485 31.49 -12.48 -0.08
N PRO A 486 32.65 -13.16 -0.20
CA PRO A 486 32.89 -14.29 -1.12
C PRO A 486 32.67 -15.69 -0.54
N ASP A 487 32.32 -15.85 0.75
CA ASP A 487 32.19 -17.18 1.37
C ASP A 487 30.97 -17.99 0.90
N GLY A 488 29.97 -17.34 0.33
CA GLY A 488 28.75 -17.95 -0.21
C GLY A 488 27.75 -18.36 0.87
N GLU A 489 27.96 -17.97 2.14
CA GLU A 489 27.11 -18.36 3.26
C GLU A 489 25.72 -17.72 3.15
N GLN A 490 24.67 -18.54 3.24
CA GLN A 490 23.29 -18.05 3.24
C GLN A 490 22.90 -17.55 4.64
N MET A 491 22.44 -16.31 4.75
CA MET A 491 22.05 -15.68 6.02
C MET A 491 20.99 -14.58 5.82
N TRP A 492 20.53 -13.95 6.91
CA TRP A 492 19.66 -12.78 6.79
C TRP A 492 20.41 -11.60 6.16
N ILE A 493 19.71 -10.79 5.37
CA ILE A 493 20.27 -9.59 4.73
C ILE A 493 20.89 -8.65 5.76
N TYR A 494 20.27 -8.50 6.93
CA TYR A 494 20.83 -7.71 8.03
C TYR A 494 22.18 -8.26 8.49
N ASP A 495 22.29 -9.57 8.73
CA ASP A 495 23.54 -10.18 9.21
C ASP A 495 24.66 -10.08 8.16
N ALA A 496 24.32 -10.24 6.88
CA ALA A 496 25.29 -10.04 5.79
C ALA A 496 25.78 -8.59 5.73
N ALA A 497 24.88 -7.61 5.90
CA ALA A 497 25.22 -6.19 5.95
C ALA A 497 26.16 -5.87 7.12
N GLU A 498 25.93 -6.44 8.31
CA GLU A 498 26.81 -6.28 9.47
C GLU A 498 28.21 -6.85 9.22
N LYS A 499 28.31 -8.03 8.58
CA LYS A 499 29.61 -8.61 8.18
C LYS A 499 30.37 -7.68 7.22
N TYR A 500 29.71 -7.18 6.19
CA TYR A 500 30.32 -6.23 5.25
C TYR A 500 30.70 -4.91 5.90
N HIS A 501 29.89 -4.43 6.85
CA HIS A 501 30.19 -3.22 7.60
C HIS A 501 31.46 -3.38 8.45
N ALA A 502 31.65 -4.53 9.11
CA ALA A 502 32.87 -4.83 9.87
C ALA A 502 34.14 -4.79 8.99
N ASP A 503 34.02 -5.16 7.71
CA ASP A 503 35.09 -5.13 6.72
C ASP A 503 35.20 -3.79 5.96
N ASN A 504 34.41 -2.77 6.31
CA ASN A 504 34.30 -1.48 5.60
C ASN A 504 34.01 -1.62 4.10
N THR A 505 33.22 -2.63 3.73
CA THR A 505 32.90 -2.91 2.33
C THR A 505 31.63 -2.16 1.91
N PRO A 506 31.67 -1.30 0.88
CA PRO A 506 30.47 -0.62 0.39
C PRO A 506 29.52 -1.61 -0.29
N LEU A 507 28.22 -1.34 -0.23
CA LEU A 507 27.20 -2.23 -0.77
C LEU A 507 26.37 -1.60 -1.88
N VAL A 508 25.92 -2.44 -2.80
CA VAL A 508 24.97 -2.07 -3.86
C VAL A 508 23.83 -3.08 -3.96
N ILE A 509 22.70 -2.63 -4.52
CA ILE A 509 21.55 -3.48 -4.83
C ILE A 509 21.29 -3.45 -6.33
N PHE A 510 21.02 -4.62 -6.92
CA PHE A 510 20.54 -4.73 -8.29
C PHE A 510 19.04 -5.06 -8.26
N ALA A 511 18.22 -4.38 -9.07
CA ALA A 511 16.78 -4.59 -9.11
C ALA A 511 16.22 -4.56 -10.54
N GLY A 512 15.01 -5.10 -10.73
CA GLY A 512 14.27 -5.03 -11.98
C GLY A 512 13.54 -3.71 -12.18
N LYS A 513 12.39 -3.78 -12.87
CA LYS A 513 11.51 -2.64 -13.14
C LYS A 513 10.70 -2.23 -11.93
N GLU A 514 10.27 -0.97 -11.88
CA GLU A 514 9.33 -0.43 -10.89
C GLU A 514 9.80 -0.60 -9.44
N TYR A 515 11.11 -0.51 -9.20
CA TYR A 515 11.70 -0.67 -7.88
C TYR A 515 11.19 0.42 -6.93
N GLY A 516 10.67 -0.01 -5.78
CA GLY A 516 10.11 0.87 -4.75
C GLY A 516 8.65 1.28 -4.98
N THR A 517 7.84 0.47 -5.66
CA THR A 517 6.41 0.78 -5.85
C THR A 517 5.61 0.77 -4.53
N GLY A 518 4.54 1.55 -4.47
CA GLY A 518 3.60 1.55 -3.36
C GLY A 518 3.78 2.69 -2.33
N SER A 519 4.09 2.34 -1.08
CA SER A 519 4.01 3.28 0.06
C SER A 519 5.15 4.30 0.05
N SER A 520 4.85 5.53 0.45
CA SER A 520 5.81 6.64 0.56
C SER A 520 6.82 6.54 1.71
N ARG A 521 6.90 5.39 2.41
CA ARG A 521 7.71 5.24 3.62
C ARG A 521 9.19 5.49 3.33
N ASP A 522 9.77 6.49 3.98
CA ASP A 522 11.19 6.83 3.88
C ASP A 522 12.10 5.78 4.54
N TRP A 523 11.57 4.95 5.46
CA TRP A 523 12.26 3.80 6.02
C TRP A 523 12.76 2.80 4.98
N ALA A 524 12.15 2.74 3.79
CA ALA A 524 12.68 1.96 2.68
C ALA A 524 14.03 2.51 2.15
N ALA A 525 14.33 3.79 2.34
CA ALA A 525 15.63 4.39 2.03
C ALA A 525 16.53 4.46 3.27
N LYS A 526 16.01 4.89 4.43
CA LYS A 526 16.78 4.95 5.69
C LYS A 526 17.34 3.59 6.08
N GLY A 527 16.51 2.54 6.01
CA GLY A 527 16.93 1.17 6.27
C GLY A 527 18.04 0.74 5.32
N THR A 528 17.86 0.98 4.01
CA THR A 528 18.85 0.67 2.98
C THR A 528 20.19 1.38 3.23
N LEU A 529 20.17 2.65 3.62
CA LEU A 529 21.36 3.40 4.01
C LEU A 529 22.03 2.78 5.25
N LEU A 530 21.25 2.47 6.29
CA LEU A 530 21.78 1.91 7.54
C LEU A 530 22.36 0.51 7.37
N LEU A 531 21.90 -0.25 6.37
CA LEU A 531 22.56 -1.50 5.95
C LEU A 531 23.87 -1.27 5.19
N GLY A 532 24.31 -0.03 4.95
CA GLY A 532 25.58 0.28 4.28
C GLY A 532 25.49 0.38 2.75
N VAL A 533 24.29 0.37 2.17
CA VAL A 533 24.10 0.48 0.72
C VAL A 533 24.38 1.90 0.24
N LYS A 534 25.26 2.03 -0.76
CA LYS A 534 25.69 3.29 -1.36
C LYS A 534 24.99 3.59 -2.68
N ALA A 535 24.59 2.57 -3.44
CA ALA A 535 23.86 2.73 -4.68
C ALA A 535 22.83 1.63 -4.91
N VAL A 536 21.76 1.97 -5.63
CA VAL A 536 20.78 1.01 -6.14
C VAL A 536 20.77 1.11 -7.66
N ILE A 537 20.91 -0.02 -8.34
CA ILE A 537 20.96 -0.13 -9.80
C ILE A 537 19.71 -0.88 -10.27
N ALA A 538 18.80 -0.19 -10.96
CA ALA A 538 17.49 -0.75 -11.33
C ALA A 538 17.13 -0.49 -12.80
N GLU A 539 16.21 -1.26 -13.37
CA GLU A 539 15.67 -0.99 -14.72
C GLU A 539 14.77 0.24 -14.73
N SER A 540 14.01 0.43 -13.65
CA SER A 540 13.28 1.67 -13.41
C SER A 540 12.92 1.81 -11.93
N PHE A 541 12.69 3.05 -11.51
CA PHE A 541 12.26 3.39 -10.15
C PHE A 541 10.87 4.00 -10.14
N GLU A 542 10.13 3.75 -9.06
CA GLU A 542 8.95 4.53 -8.74
C GLU A 542 9.33 5.87 -8.09
N ARG A 543 8.57 6.92 -8.43
CA ARG A 543 8.96 8.33 -8.22
C ARG A 543 9.34 8.65 -6.76
N ILE A 544 8.48 8.26 -5.82
CA ILE A 544 8.66 8.60 -4.39
C ILE A 544 9.89 7.89 -3.84
N HIS A 545 10.06 6.60 -4.15
CA HIS A 545 11.18 5.84 -3.62
C HIS A 545 12.52 6.33 -4.16
N ARG A 546 12.63 6.63 -5.46
CA ARG A 546 13.83 7.28 -6.05
C ARG A 546 14.20 8.56 -5.28
N SER A 547 13.22 9.41 -5.02
CA SER A 547 13.42 10.68 -4.29
C SER A 547 13.88 10.42 -2.84
N ASN A 548 13.33 9.40 -2.17
CA ASN A 548 13.75 9.01 -0.83
C ASN A 548 15.19 8.47 -0.80
N LEU A 549 15.62 7.71 -1.82
CA LEU A 549 17.01 7.23 -1.93
C LEU A 549 17.98 8.42 -2.00
N VAL A 550 17.74 9.38 -2.90
CA VAL A 550 18.53 10.61 -3.02
C VAL A 550 18.52 11.40 -1.71
N GLY A 551 17.35 11.55 -1.08
CA GLY A 551 17.20 12.25 0.19
C GLY A 551 17.98 11.62 1.34
N MET A 552 18.36 10.34 1.24
CA MET A 552 19.20 9.64 2.20
C MET A 552 20.66 9.50 1.73
N GLY A 553 21.07 10.16 0.65
CA GLY A 553 22.44 10.08 0.12
C GLY A 553 22.78 8.76 -0.59
N ILE A 554 21.78 7.97 -1.00
CA ILE A 554 21.97 6.75 -1.79
C ILE A 554 21.84 7.12 -3.27
N LEU A 555 22.77 6.66 -4.10
CA LEU A 555 22.78 6.95 -5.54
C LEU A 555 21.82 6.03 -6.32
N PRO A 556 20.69 6.53 -6.88
CA PRO A 556 19.85 5.73 -7.75
C PRO A 556 20.42 5.73 -9.17
N LEU A 557 20.71 4.54 -9.70
CA LEU A 557 21.29 4.34 -11.01
C LEU A 557 20.35 3.47 -11.86
N GLN A 558 20.19 3.83 -13.12
CA GLN A 558 19.31 3.13 -14.04
C GLN A 558 20.10 2.46 -15.16
N TYR A 559 19.79 1.21 -15.49
CA TYR A 559 20.43 0.54 -16.63
C TYR A 559 20.13 1.27 -17.95
N PRO A 560 21.01 1.12 -18.96
CA PRO A 560 20.67 1.39 -20.34
C PRO A 560 19.46 0.57 -20.79
N GLU A 561 18.77 1.07 -21.82
CA GLU A 561 17.66 0.33 -22.42
C GLU A 561 18.11 -1.05 -22.92
N GLY A 562 17.35 -2.09 -22.56
CA GLY A 562 17.63 -3.49 -22.93
C GLY A 562 18.69 -4.18 -22.06
N VAL A 563 19.40 -3.46 -21.20
CA VAL A 563 20.36 -4.05 -20.24
C VAL A 563 19.62 -4.40 -18.95
N THR A 564 19.87 -5.59 -18.44
CA THR A 564 19.28 -6.13 -17.22
C THR A 564 20.33 -6.90 -16.41
N ARG A 565 20.04 -7.18 -15.14
CA ARG A 565 20.85 -8.10 -14.31
C ARG A 565 21.08 -9.46 -14.98
N HIS A 566 20.10 -9.95 -15.74
CA HIS A 566 20.16 -11.21 -16.48
C HIS A 566 21.05 -11.13 -17.74
N SER A 567 20.98 -10.02 -18.49
CA SER A 567 21.83 -9.85 -19.68
C SER A 567 23.30 -9.69 -19.31
N LEU A 568 23.58 -9.10 -18.14
CA LEU A 568 24.91 -8.97 -17.55
C LEU A 568 25.42 -10.28 -16.90
N LYS A 569 24.54 -11.28 -16.77
CA LYS A 569 24.80 -12.60 -16.18
C LYS A 569 25.36 -12.49 -14.75
N LEU A 570 24.75 -11.63 -13.95
CA LEU A 570 25.17 -11.42 -12.57
C LEU A 570 24.82 -12.64 -11.70
N ASP A 571 25.74 -13.03 -10.83
CA ASP A 571 25.52 -14.07 -9.81
C ASP A 571 25.71 -13.57 -8.37
N GLY A 572 26.11 -12.30 -8.20
CA GLY A 572 26.32 -11.63 -6.93
C GLY A 572 27.73 -11.75 -6.36
N SER A 573 28.59 -12.59 -6.95
CA SER A 573 29.98 -12.74 -6.53
C SER A 573 30.89 -11.62 -7.03
N GLU A 574 30.39 -10.75 -7.89
CA GLU A 574 31.14 -9.67 -8.53
C GLU A 574 31.58 -8.59 -7.53
N VAL A 575 32.58 -7.82 -7.97
CA VAL A 575 33.00 -6.56 -7.34
C VAL A 575 32.60 -5.42 -8.26
N ILE A 576 31.96 -4.39 -7.70
CA ILE A 576 31.37 -3.28 -8.45
C ILE A 576 32.13 -1.99 -8.14
N ASP A 577 32.60 -1.32 -9.19
CA ASP A 577 33.18 0.01 -9.11
C ASP A 577 32.30 1.01 -9.89
N LEU A 578 31.85 2.07 -9.22
CA LEU A 578 31.11 3.20 -9.78
C LEU A 578 32.01 4.43 -9.78
N THR A 579 32.34 4.93 -10.97
CA THR A 579 33.36 5.97 -11.14
C THR A 579 32.87 7.16 -11.96
N GLY A 580 33.59 8.27 -11.83
CA GLY A 580 33.25 9.55 -12.47
C GLY A 580 32.37 10.44 -11.58
N ILE A 581 32.10 10.02 -10.34
CA ILE A 581 31.34 10.76 -9.34
C ILE A 581 32.21 11.82 -8.69
N GLU A 582 33.50 11.51 -8.45
CA GLU A 582 34.50 12.43 -7.88
C GLU A 582 34.61 13.77 -8.62
N ALA A 583 34.36 13.76 -9.94
CA ALA A 583 34.40 14.95 -10.79
C ALA A 583 33.22 15.92 -10.55
N GLY A 584 32.21 15.49 -9.81
CA GLY A 584 30.97 16.21 -9.57
C GLY A 584 29.77 15.55 -10.25
N ILE A 585 28.60 15.71 -9.63
CA ILE A 585 27.34 15.22 -10.19
C ILE A 585 26.59 16.35 -10.88
N THR A 586 26.15 16.10 -12.11
CA THR A 586 25.12 16.92 -12.79
C THR A 586 23.84 16.10 -12.97
N PRO A 587 22.65 16.74 -12.99
CA PRO A 587 21.39 16.02 -13.14
C PRO A 587 21.41 15.09 -14.36
N ARG A 588 21.04 13.83 -14.16
CA ARG A 588 20.91 12.82 -15.22
C ARG A 588 22.18 12.53 -16.02
N MET A 589 23.36 12.74 -15.42
CA MET A 589 24.61 12.30 -16.04
C MET A 589 24.73 10.77 -16.10
N ASN A 590 25.63 10.28 -16.93
CA ASN A 590 26.02 8.87 -16.89
C ASN A 590 27.12 8.65 -15.84
N VAL A 591 27.08 7.49 -15.19
CA VAL A 591 28.08 7.00 -14.23
C VAL A 591 28.66 5.71 -14.77
N ALA A 592 29.98 5.64 -14.86
CA ALA A 592 30.67 4.45 -15.35
C ALA A 592 30.65 3.35 -14.28
N CYS A 593 30.18 2.17 -14.63
CA CYS A 593 30.12 0.99 -13.77
C CYS A 593 31.02 -0.11 -14.34
N THR A 594 32.00 -0.54 -13.56
CA THR A 594 32.85 -1.70 -13.88
C THR A 594 32.43 -2.88 -13.00
N ILE A 595 32.11 -3.99 -13.63
CA ILE A 595 31.70 -5.25 -13.00
C ILE A 595 32.86 -6.22 -13.15
N THR A 596 33.55 -6.55 -12.05
CA THR A 596 34.67 -7.49 -12.03
C THR A 596 34.22 -8.83 -11.48
N ARG A 597 34.37 -9.88 -12.28
CA ARG A 597 33.99 -11.26 -11.93
C ARG A 597 35.11 -11.97 -11.16
N THR A 598 34.77 -13.08 -10.52
CA THR A 598 35.72 -13.89 -9.73
C THR A 598 36.85 -14.51 -10.57
N ASP A 599 36.64 -14.70 -11.88
CA ASP A 599 37.67 -15.16 -12.82
C ASP A 599 38.62 -14.03 -13.30
N GLY A 600 38.41 -12.79 -12.82
CA GLY A 600 39.17 -11.61 -13.18
C GLY A 600 38.72 -10.93 -14.47
N SER A 601 37.74 -11.49 -15.21
CA SER A 601 37.13 -10.80 -16.33
C SER A 601 36.32 -9.59 -15.84
N SER A 602 36.29 -8.54 -16.65
CA SER A 602 35.52 -7.33 -16.34
C SER A 602 34.67 -6.90 -17.52
N GLU A 603 33.55 -6.27 -17.21
CA GLU A 603 32.64 -5.65 -18.16
C GLU A 603 32.29 -4.24 -17.66
N ALA A 604 32.29 -3.26 -18.58
CA ALA A 604 31.98 -1.88 -18.26
C ALA A 604 30.67 -1.46 -18.93
N ILE A 605 29.81 -0.79 -18.16
CA ILE A 605 28.55 -0.22 -18.63
C ILE A 605 28.39 1.21 -18.13
N GLU A 606 27.64 2.01 -18.88
CA GLU A 606 27.23 3.35 -18.44
C GLU A 606 25.84 3.26 -17.80
N LEU A 607 25.68 3.79 -16.60
CA LEU A 607 24.40 3.83 -15.89
C LEU A 607 23.88 5.27 -15.85
N LEU A 608 22.59 5.46 -16.10
CA LEU A 608 21.96 6.77 -15.97
C LEU A 608 21.78 7.11 -14.48
N CYS A 609 22.43 8.16 -14.00
CA CYS A 609 22.19 8.69 -12.66
C CYS A 609 20.79 9.29 -12.58
N ARG A 610 19.99 8.85 -11.61
CA ARG A 610 18.61 9.31 -11.39
C ARG A 610 18.50 10.37 -10.29
N ILE A 611 19.56 11.17 -10.14
CA ILE A 611 19.48 12.51 -9.54
C ILE A 611 18.95 13.44 -10.64
N ASP A 612 17.71 13.88 -10.50
CA ASP A 612 16.92 14.46 -11.58
C ASP A 612 16.94 16.00 -11.57
N THR A 613 17.35 16.64 -10.46
CA THR A 613 17.36 18.11 -10.30
C THR A 613 18.64 18.63 -9.64
N LEU A 614 18.88 19.94 -9.72
CA LEU A 614 20.02 20.59 -9.04
C LEU A 614 19.90 20.53 -7.51
N ASP A 615 18.70 20.69 -6.95
CA ASP A 615 18.49 20.58 -5.50
C ASP A 615 18.84 19.17 -5.00
N GLU A 616 18.53 18.15 -5.79
CA GLU A 616 18.88 16.77 -5.48
C GLU A 616 20.39 16.51 -5.52
N VAL A 617 21.13 17.21 -6.38
CA VAL A 617 22.61 17.20 -6.35
C VAL A 617 23.10 17.75 -5.02
N GLU A 618 22.54 18.86 -4.55
CA GLU A 618 22.92 19.46 -3.26
C GLU A 618 22.55 18.54 -2.09
N TYR A 619 21.41 17.84 -2.14
CA TYR A 619 21.07 16.85 -1.12
C TYR A 619 22.10 15.72 -1.07
N TYR A 620 22.46 15.14 -2.22
CA TYR A 620 23.45 14.06 -2.28
C TYR A 620 24.84 14.52 -1.82
N ARG A 621 25.28 15.72 -2.24
CA ARG A 621 26.54 16.34 -1.78
C ARG A 621 26.61 16.48 -0.27
N ASN A 622 25.46 16.65 0.37
CA ASN A 622 25.34 16.83 1.80
C ASN A 622 25.17 15.52 2.58
N ASP A 623 25.30 14.36 1.94
CA ASP A 623 25.01 13.03 2.51
C ASP A 623 23.51 12.79 2.80
N GLY A 624 22.65 13.67 2.29
CA GLY A 624 21.20 13.60 2.47
C GLY A 624 20.53 14.96 2.71
N ILE A 625 19.20 14.97 2.58
CA ILE A 625 18.37 16.16 2.76
C ILE A 625 18.35 16.64 4.23
N LEU A 626 18.44 15.72 5.20
CA LEU A 626 18.42 16.08 6.62
C LEU A 626 19.67 16.86 7.01
N GLN A 627 20.83 16.39 6.54
CA GLN A 627 22.12 17.02 6.73
C GLN A 627 22.18 18.38 6.04
N TYR A 628 21.70 18.47 4.79
CA TYR A 628 21.58 19.73 4.05
C TYR A 628 20.77 20.78 4.85
N VAL A 629 19.57 20.41 5.32
CA VAL A 629 18.71 21.30 6.10
C VAL A 629 19.39 21.72 7.40
N LEU A 630 20.02 20.80 8.12
CA LEU A 630 20.70 21.12 9.38
C LEU A 630 21.88 22.08 9.18
N ARG A 631 22.70 21.88 8.15
CA ARG A 631 23.79 22.81 7.80
C ARG A 631 23.25 24.21 7.51
N ASN A 632 22.18 24.30 6.71
CA ASN A 632 21.55 25.59 6.39
C ASN A 632 20.95 26.29 7.62
N LEU A 633 20.28 25.56 8.51
CA LEU A 633 19.75 26.12 9.76
C LEU A 633 20.87 26.58 10.70
N SER A 634 22.02 25.91 10.70
CA SER A 634 23.17 26.30 11.52
C SER A 634 23.98 27.48 10.95
N ALA A 635 23.79 27.77 9.66
CA ALA A 635 24.42 28.87 8.96
C ALA A 635 23.58 30.17 8.96
N ALA A 636 22.27 30.05 9.21
CA ALA A 636 21.32 31.15 9.41
C ALA A 636 21.42 31.73 10.83
#